data_AF-A0A1A7QHL3-F1
#
_entry.id   AF-A0A1A7QHL3-F1
#
_cell.length_a   1.000
_cell.length_b   1.000
_cell.length_c   1.000
_cell.angle_alpha   90.00
_cell.angle_beta   90.00
_cell.angle_gamma   90.00
#
_symmetry.space_group_name_H-M   'P 1'
#
loop_
_entity.id
_entity.type
_entity.pdbx_description
1 polymer ?
#
loop_
_entity_poly.entity_id
_entity_poly.type
_entity_poly.pdbx_seq_one_letter_code
_entity_poly.pdbx_strand_id
1 'polypeptide(L)'
;MSHLEIFVGELVEHGSDRMVLAEVVDQLDRLGRPAIVIANLEIGRQLDLVVALDDLTLVIEAKTYGTAVRGSENGLCWEVQTGSGRWKPTGNALRQTIAAKYALRDKMAAFHGDGQGYPEAALVYCPTIPSGSAIPRGDFKAAVCALDAVGRLLTRQSELHWPLPRWREFAKHLGLTRVNTIEAACQLSLAKAELLLATYLAAFRETYTPLADELLPEDVADDGTPVSPTNLLDRCTGGDSILLIGPSGCGKSLWSSRIGVRAADAGRVPIYLYARDFNGSAGNVLAREAALLGAPSLRLLLDACRRLAKPILLLVDGYNECAHAHRSRLTRAAAALCGRYEVSVVVTSQIPVERSDLLALTEMALSAPRHDTKLAIASRQASGALSRAAAVSLDVVKSGLEAKLLGDVSHRVAEPGSRTALFDTYVRAQLGESASTGIRALIAIATLMAARISFSLSVRDLDRLIASEGLPAAIVGELTAANVLTLRGDRASFSHEMFLTVFVAESVVRLAGAQPDLILAAITSPLHAHRAAQIVGSIDDHHLQHAVLAQLDDADVIAECSAGECGSYAQAWARGRIDAVLDRALREAHAIAFEIDETCYPMVRRTDTFMAQWTGQERAVIATLADHFFAGRDVDRIMDIVATLDRKLISEVARLRVRLDGRKLALRSAMFEFCYVSSSHEAPAIAAIAQRLHLSLSLADQPHRAGEIVKSWLDRTDLTNGQLYLLLMLARKAWSDGDLLAPSLPALLSETYRYAPYHLKLDLLHAAHFSWRASDDEKAAIIDALHALPDDQHIFLSSSVVEALSALGALEDSEAEQIGPLRQILRSALERSGSTMAETAYTFWIARFDHPYAGAYCTIYDELGAADRKQMLEMAAGVAPLDASFCGPLMVELAEFGDPLSGALVARWLALPPQRCVMPQDAIKHFLTAHIALARLERELPLDRPPPQLPSEAALAACGEILYWLNRLDLASEDQRGQCSGPLAILARHKAGAAPAALYEIGRCYIGEGLDRLPGAMAPRLSFETEFRSEVASIFRQCLQFPELQIGYFSHTDLQTILNYAISGMARVGDVTDLATLRALVASPTFGRAAVRAVNDLEARLLDPALPLR
;
A
#
# COMPACT_ATOMS: atom_id res chain seq x y z
N MET A 1 -13.66 -2.28 36.52
CA MET A 1 -13.69 -1.02 37.30
C MET A 1 -12.95 -1.29 38.60
N SER A 2 -12.00 -0.45 39.00
CA SER A 2 -11.37 -0.61 40.32
C SER A 2 -12.44 -0.48 41.40
N HIS A 3 -12.40 -1.34 42.41
CA HIS A 3 -13.28 -1.23 43.58
C HIS A 3 -12.87 -0.03 44.47
N LEU A 4 -11.71 0.57 44.20
CA LEU A 4 -11.12 1.67 44.95
C LEU A 4 -11.13 2.98 44.14
N GLU A 5 -11.49 4.08 44.79
CA GLU A 5 -11.40 5.45 44.27
C GLU A 5 -10.56 6.32 45.20
N ILE A 6 -9.52 6.98 44.65
CA ILE A 6 -8.63 7.86 45.43
C ILE A 6 -8.93 9.31 45.05
N PHE A 7 -9.21 10.14 46.05
CA PHE A 7 -9.35 11.58 45.92
C PHE A 7 -8.29 12.28 46.75
N VAL A 8 -7.87 13.45 46.27
CA VAL A 8 -6.79 14.23 46.88
C VAL A 8 -7.25 15.67 46.99
N GLY A 9 -7.10 16.25 48.17
CA GLY A 9 -7.27 17.69 48.36
C GLY A 9 -6.01 18.44 47.90
N GLU A 10 -4.88 18.11 48.53
CA GLU A 10 -3.53 18.60 48.22
C GLU A 10 -2.55 17.43 48.07
N LEU A 11 -1.42 17.62 47.39
CA LEU A 11 -0.45 16.52 47.18
C LEU A 11 0.05 15.93 48.50
N VAL A 12 0.22 14.61 48.53
CA VAL A 12 0.76 13.91 49.71
C VAL A 12 2.28 14.07 49.76
N GLU A 13 2.75 15.04 50.55
CA GLU A 13 4.17 15.39 50.66
C GLU A 13 4.89 14.66 51.80
N HIS A 14 4.21 14.45 52.94
CA HIS A 14 4.83 13.84 54.12
C HIS A 14 4.98 12.32 53.96
N GLY A 15 6.17 11.82 54.29
CA GLY A 15 6.50 10.39 54.16
C GLY A 15 5.61 9.48 55.01
N SER A 16 5.15 9.95 56.18
CA SER A 16 4.17 9.24 57.03
C SER A 16 2.87 8.97 56.27
N ASP A 17 2.35 9.99 55.61
CA ASP A 17 1.04 9.99 54.98
C ASP A 17 1.09 9.10 53.73
N ARG A 18 2.22 9.12 53.00
CA ARG A 18 2.49 8.20 51.88
C ARG A 18 2.51 6.74 52.32
N MET A 19 3.17 6.44 53.45
CA MET A 19 3.24 5.08 53.98
C MET A 19 1.85 4.57 54.41
N VAL A 20 1.06 5.41 55.07
CA VAL A 20 -0.32 5.05 55.44
C VAL A 20 -1.21 4.90 54.23
N LEU A 21 -1.15 5.83 53.27
CA LEU A 21 -1.93 5.75 52.03
C LEU A 21 -1.63 4.45 51.27
N ALA A 22 -0.34 4.11 51.11
CA ALA A 22 0.07 2.87 50.45
C ALA A 22 -0.42 1.62 51.20
N GLU A 23 -0.27 1.57 52.53
CA GLU A 23 -0.75 0.44 53.33
C GLU A 23 -2.29 0.32 53.28
N VAL A 24 -3.02 1.42 53.36
CA VAL A 24 -4.49 1.42 53.29
C VAL A 24 -4.97 0.90 51.94
N VAL A 25 -4.41 1.43 50.84
CA VAL A 25 -4.77 0.99 49.49
C VAL A 25 -4.48 -0.49 49.29
N ASP A 26 -3.29 -0.95 49.69
CA ASP A 26 -2.90 -2.36 49.56
C ASP A 26 -3.79 -3.30 50.42
N GLN A 27 -4.17 -2.89 51.63
CA GLN A 27 -5.11 -3.65 52.46
C GLN A 27 -6.52 -3.66 51.87
N LEU A 28 -7.00 -2.56 51.29
CA LEU A 28 -8.32 -2.49 50.66
C LEU A 28 -8.39 -3.35 49.39
N ASP A 29 -7.33 -3.34 48.58
CA ASP A 29 -7.21 -4.22 47.42
C ASP A 29 -7.20 -5.70 47.84
N ARG A 30 -6.47 -6.05 48.91
CA ARG A 30 -6.49 -7.42 49.49
C ARG A 30 -7.87 -7.83 50.01
N LEU A 31 -8.64 -6.89 50.56
CA LEU A 31 -10.00 -7.13 51.06
C LEU A 31 -11.05 -7.18 49.93
N GLY A 32 -10.74 -6.65 48.74
CA GLY A 32 -11.65 -6.62 47.58
C GLY A 32 -12.93 -5.81 47.81
N ARG A 33 -12.91 -4.84 48.73
CA ARG A 33 -14.11 -4.07 49.14
C ARG A 33 -14.19 -2.75 48.37
N PRO A 34 -15.39 -2.32 47.94
CA PRO A 34 -15.59 -0.98 47.42
C PRO A 34 -15.20 0.09 48.45
N ALA A 35 -14.37 1.05 48.05
CA ALA A 35 -13.84 2.05 48.96
C ALA A 35 -13.55 3.40 48.28
N ILE A 36 -13.70 4.47 49.05
CA ILE A 36 -13.23 5.82 48.69
C ILE A 36 -12.16 6.22 49.71
N VAL A 37 -10.97 6.54 49.23
CA VAL A 37 -9.87 7.06 50.05
C VAL A 37 -9.65 8.52 49.67
N ILE A 38 -9.72 9.41 50.66
CA ILE A 38 -9.43 10.83 50.49
C ILE A 38 -8.14 11.15 51.24
N ALA A 39 -7.12 11.59 50.53
CA ALA A 39 -5.84 12.00 51.11
C ALA A 39 -5.72 13.53 51.17
N ASN A 40 -5.06 14.02 52.23
CA ASN A 40 -4.78 15.44 52.45
C ASN A 40 -6.02 16.34 52.24
N LEU A 41 -7.07 16.06 53.01
CA LEU A 41 -8.32 16.78 52.94
C LEU A 41 -8.26 18.06 53.78
N GLU A 42 -8.56 19.22 53.18
CA GLU A 42 -8.61 20.51 53.87
C GLU A 42 -10.06 20.95 54.12
N ILE A 43 -10.50 20.94 55.38
CA ILE A 43 -11.88 21.29 55.80
C ILE A 43 -11.92 22.25 56.99
N GLY A 44 -11.11 23.31 56.91
CA GLY A 44 -10.81 24.23 58.04
C GLY A 44 -9.65 23.74 58.91
N ARG A 45 -9.24 22.48 58.69
CA ARG A 45 -7.95 21.91 59.04
C ARG A 45 -7.61 20.80 58.05
N GLN A 46 -6.34 20.48 57.95
CA GLN A 46 -5.85 19.33 57.19
C GLN A 46 -6.14 18.02 57.94
N LEU A 47 -6.59 17.02 57.18
CA LEU A 47 -6.73 15.62 57.56
C LEU A 47 -5.85 14.78 56.64
N ASP A 48 -4.98 13.95 57.21
CA ASP A 48 -4.00 13.16 56.44
C ASP A 48 -4.71 12.13 55.54
N LEU A 49 -5.64 11.33 56.10
CA LEU A 49 -6.41 10.35 55.34
C LEU A 49 -7.84 10.17 55.87
N VAL A 50 -8.79 10.01 54.96
CA VAL A 50 -10.16 9.56 55.25
C VAL A 50 -10.44 8.33 54.40
N VAL A 51 -10.87 7.24 55.03
CA VAL A 51 -11.26 6.00 54.35
C VAL A 51 -12.75 5.81 54.54
N ALA A 52 -13.47 5.69 53.43
CA ALA A 52 -14.90 5.43 53.41
C ALA A 52 -15.19 4.07 52.77
N LEU A 53 -15.90 3.24 53.51
CA LEU A 53 -16.47 1.95 53.11
C LEU A 53 -17.99 2.03 53.28
N ASP A 54 -18.71 1.06 52.73
CA ASP A 54 -20.17 0.98 52.88
C ASP A 54 -20.63 0.81 54.34
N ASP A 55 -19.74 0.46 55.28
CA ASP A 55 -20.06 0.26 56.71
C ASP A 55 -19.06 0.94 57.66
N LEU A 56 -18.13 1.76 57.15
CA LEU A 56 -17.09 2.40 57.96
C LEU A 56 -16.67 3.74 57.36
N THR A 57 -16.58 4.76 58.21
CA THR A 57 -15.82 5.97 57.92
C THR A 57 -14.67 6.03 58.91
N LEU A 58 -13.42 6.07 58.45
CA LEU A 58 -12.23 6.10 59.30
C LEU A 58 -11.35 7.30 58.94
N VAL A 59 -11.08 8.16 59.92
CA VAL A 59 -10.06 9.22 59.83
C VAL A 59 -8.75 8.68 60.36
N ILE A 60 -7.69 8.78 59.57
CA ILE A 60 -6.35 8.40 59.98
C ILE A 60 -5.47 9.64 60.02
N GLU A 61 -4.78 9.81 61.15
CA GLU A 61 -3.68 10.76 61.28
C GLU A 61 -2.37 9.97 61.42
N ALA A 62 -1.42 10.27 60.55
CA ALA A 62 -0.14 9.60 60.50
C ALA A 62 0.90 10.40 61.29
N LYS A 63 1.75 9.71 62.05
CA LYS A 63 2.88 10.33 62.75
C LYS A 63 4.14 9.48 62.64
N THR A 64 5.28 10.15 62.50
CA THR A 64 6.60 9.52 62.49
C THR A 64 7.46 10.15 63.57
N TYR A 65 8.04 9.30 64.43
CA TYR A 65 9.02 9.70 65.43
C TYR A 65 10.23 8.77 65.35
N GLY A 66 11.44 9.33 65.34
CA GLY A 66 12.68 8.54 65.33
C GLY A 66 13.10 8.00 66.70
N THR A 67 12.42 8.40 67.77
CA THR A 67 12.79 8.15 69.17
C THR A 67 11.56 7.98 70.05
N ALA A 68 11.74 7.46 71.28
CA ALA A 68 10.65 7.18 72.20
C ALA A 68 9.77 8.41 72.48
N VAL A 69 8.45 8.19 72.56
CA VAL A 69 7.43 9.20 72.86
C VAL A 69 6.71 8.83 74.15
N ARG A 70 6.38 9.81 75.00
CA ARG A 70 5.56 9.57 76.19
C ARG A 70 4.46 10.61 76.36
N GLY A 71 3.32 10.20 76.91
CA GLY A 71 2.19 11.07 77.16
C GLY A 71 0.97 10.33 77.68
N SER A 72 -0.02 11.08 78.15
CA SER A 72 -1.32 10.57 78.59
C SER A 72 -2.45 11.11 77.71
N GLU A 73 -3.61 10.47 77.75
CA GLU A 73 -4.80 10.85 76.96
C GLU A 73 -5.20 12.32 77.20
N ASN A 74 -5.27 12.71 78.48
CA ASN A 74 -5.67 14.05 78.92
C ASN A 74 -4.52 15.05 79.06
N GLY A 75 -3.29 14.67 78.66
CA GLY A 75 -2.12 15.56 78.77
C GLY A 75 -2.21 16.74 77.80
N LEU A 76 -1.83 17.94 78.24
CA LEU A 76 -1.80 19.13 77.37
C LEU A 76 -0.75 19.01 76.25
N CYS A 77 0.43 18.46 76.58
CA CYS A 77 1.50 18.17 75.64
C CYS A 77 2.00 16.74 75.87
N TRP A 78 2.46 16.10 74.80
CA TRP A 78 3.28 14.89 74.88
C TRP A 78 4.75 15.26 74.88
N GLU A 79 5.65 14.30 75.09
CA GLU A 79 7.09 14.54 75.01
C GLU A 79 7.76 13.50 74.11
N VAL A 80 8.75 13.95 73.33
CA VAL A 80 9.61 13.09 72.50
C VAL A 80 11.03 13.13 73.05
N GLN A 81 11.68 11.96 73.09
CA GLN A 81 13.06 11.87 73.53
C GLN A 81 14.00 12.40 72.44
N THR A 82 14.84 13.38 72.76
CA THR A 82 15.85 13.91 71.84
C THR A 82 17.07 12.99 71.79
N GLY A 83 17.95 13.15 70.79
CA GLY A 83 19.20 12.39 70.69
C GLY A 83 20.15 12.53 71.89
N SER A 84 19.92 13.53 72.77
CA SER A 84 20.64 13.71 74.03
C SER A 84 20.07 12.91 75.21
N GLY A 85 19.00 12.14 74.99
CA GLY A 85 18.26 11.44 76.05
C GLY A 85 17.26 12.31 76.82
N ARG A 86 17.26 13.65 76.61
CA ARG A 86 16.31 14.59 77.22
C ARG A 86 14.95 14.54 76.53
N TRP A 87 13.88 14.72 77.30
CA TRP A 87 12.51 14.81 76.80
C TRP A 87 12.17 16.25 76.39
N LYS A 88 11.61 16.42 75.19
CA LYS A 88 11.18 17.71 74.64
C LYS A 88 9.66 17.69 74.44
N PRO A 89 8.92 18.73 74.86
CA PRO A 89 7.48 18.80 74.65
C PRO A 89 7.12 18.86 73.16
N THR A 90 6.04 18.19 72.81
CA THR A 90 5.38 18.16 71.49
C THR A 90 3.87 18.16 71.66
N GLY A 91 3.13 18.40 70.58
CA GLY A 91 1.67 18.37 70.61
C GLY A 91 1.12 16.99 70.99
N ASN A 92 -0.03 16.94 71.66
CA ASN A 92 -0.74 15.69 71.92
C ASN A 92 -1.39 15.20 70.60
N ALA A 93 -0.73 14.25 69.94
CA ALA A 93 -1.17 13.73 68.65
C ALA A 93 -2.55 13.04 68.74
N LEU A 94 -2.88 12.38 69.86
CA LEU A 94 -4.20 11.77 70.06
C LEU A 94 -5.32 12.82 70.09
N ARG A 95 -5.10 13.97 70.75
CA ARG A 95 -6.05 15.09 70.72
C ARG A 95 -6.19 15.69 69.31
N GLN A 96 -5.11 15.73 68.53
CA GLN A 96 -5.16 16.19 67.15
C GLN A 96 -6.02 15.26 66.28
N THR A 97 -5.88 13.94 66.42
CA THR A 97 -6.70 12.94 65.73
C THR A 97 -8.18 13.03 66.11
N ILE A 98 -8.48 13.16 67.40
CA ILE A 98 -9.87 13.32 67.86
C ILE A 98 -10.49 14.62 67.30
N ALA A 99 -9.71 15.71 67.28
CA ALA A 99 -10.17 16.96 66.68
C ALA A 99 -10.37 16.84 65.16
N ALA A 100 -9.58 16.03 64.45
CA ALA A 100 -9.74 15.76 63.02
C ALA A 100 -11.07 15.02 62.74
N LYS A 101 -11.37 14.00 63.55
CA LYS A 101 -12.67 13.30 63.54
C LYS A 101 -13.86 14.25 63.73
N TYR A 102 -13.79 15.16 64.70
CA TYR A 102 -14.86 16.13 64.92
C TYR A 102 -14.98 17.14 63.78
N ALA A 103 -13.86 17.62 63.23
CA ALA A 103 -13.89 18.52 62.07
C ALA A 103 -14.58 17.85 60.86
N LEU A 104 -14.26 16.59 60.57
CA LEU A 104 -14.93 15.85 59.51
C LEU A 104 -16.42 15.65 59.79
N ARG A 105 -16.78 15.23 61.01
CA ARG A 105 -18.19 15.08 61.43
C ARG A 105 -18.97 16.38 61.23
N ASP A 106 -18.43 17.51 61.66
CA ASP A 106 -19.10 18.81 61.59
C ASP A 106 -19.26 19.25 60.13
N LYS A 107 -18.24 19.00 59.30
CA LYS A 107 -18.31 19.27 57.85
C LYS A 107 -19.31 18.36 57.14
N MET A 108 -19.38 17.08 57.51
CA MET A 108 -20.36 16.13 57.03
C MET A 108 -21.78 16.59 57.40
N ALA A 109 -22.00 16.99 58.66
CA ALA A 109 -23.28 17.50 59.13
C ALA A 109 -23.70 18.78 58.39
N ALA A 110 -22.75 19.71 58.17
CA ALA A 110 -23.02 20.96 57.45
C ALA A 110 -23.39 20.74 55.97
N PHE A 111 -22.80 19.74 55.30
CA PHE A 111 -23.11 19.47 53.89
C PHE A 111 -24.53 18.96 53.68
N HIS A 112 -25.11 18.22 54.64
CA HIS A 112 -26.31 17.43 54.39
C HIS A 112 -27.44 17.56 55.43
N GLY A 113 -27.25 18.37 56.48
CA GLY A 113 -28.31 18.78 57.41
C GLY A 113 -28.72 17.77 58.48
N ASP A 114 -28.58 16.46 58.24
CA ASP A 114 -28.89 15.39 59.21
C ASP A 114 -27.63 14.66 59.70
N GLY A 115 -27.45 14.61 61.02
CA GLY A 115 -26.26 14.11 61.73
C GLY A 115 -26.07 12.59 61.74
N GLN A 116 -26.17 11.91 60.60
CA GLN A 116 -26.10 10.44 60.52
C GLN A 116 -24.70 9.86 60.22
N GLY A 117 -23.65 10.69 60.09
CA GLY A 117 -22.28 10.20 59.89
C GLY A 117 -21.39 10.52 61.09
N TYR A 118 -20.83 9.51 61.73
CA TYR A 118 -19.88 9.68 62.83
C TYR A 118 -18.59 8.89 62.55
N PRO A 119 -17.50 9.56 62.13
CA PRO A 119 -16.27 8.88 61.76
C PRO A 119 -15.62 8.16 62.94
N GLU A 120 -15.03 7.01 62.69
CA GLU A 120 -13.98 6.45 63.53
C GLU A 120 -12.66 7.20 63.33
N ALA A 121 -11.74 7.06 64.28
CA ALA A 121 -10.43 7.70 64.22
C ALA A 121 -9.29 6.79 64.65
N ALA A 122 -8.15 6.93 63.99
CA ALA A 122 -6.92 6.24 64.36
C ALA A 122 -5.71 7.16 64.22
N LEU A 123 -4.86 7.16 65.25
CA LEU A 123 -3.51 7.68 65.20
C LEU A 123 -2.56 6.54 64.85
N VAL A 124 -1.94 6.62 63.66
CA VAL A 124 -1.09 5.55 63.12
C VAL A 124 0.38 5.99 63.11
N TYR A 125 1.22 5.21 63.78
CA TYR A 125 2.66 5.42 63.81
C TYR A 125 3.35 4.72 62.65
N CYS A 126 4.18 5.46 61.92
CA CYS A 126 4.86 4.99 60.71
C CYS A 126 6.39 4.95 60.90
N PRO A 127 7.07 3.82 60.61
CA PRO A 127 6.50 2.48 60.34
C PRO A 127 5.94 1.80 61.60
N THR A 128 6.42 2.16 62.78
CA THR A 128 6.02 1.53 64.04
C THR A 128 6.14 2.51 65.21
N ILE A 129 5.58 2.13 66.36
CA ILE A 129 5.74 2.89 67.61
C ILE A 129 7.18 2.70 68.10
N PRO A 130 7.97 3.78 68.32
CA PRO A 130 9.37 3.65 68.73
C PRO A 130 9.51 2.87 70.04
N SER A 131 10.54 2.01 70.10
CA SER A 131 10.83 1.22 71.30
C SER A 131 11.06 2.11 72.53
N GLY A 132 10.47 1.74 73.67
CA GLY A 132 10.53 2.53 74.90
C GLY A 132 9.50 3.66 74.99
N SER A 133 8.60 3.79 74.02
CA SER A 133 7.48 4.74 74.10
C SER A 133 6.46 4.35 75.18
N ALA A 134 5.95 5.34 75.91
CA ALA A 134 4.92 5.20 76.94
C ALA A 134 3.71 6.08 76.57
N ILE A 135 2.91 5.60 75.62
CA ILE A 135 1.72 6.29 75.09
C ILE A 135 0.45 5.43 75.27
N PRO A 136 -0.74 6.04 75.31
CA PRO A 136 -1.99 5.30 75.43
C PRO A 136 -2.24 4.44 74.18
N ARG A 137 -2.99 3.34 74.33
CA ARG A 137 -3.46 2.53 73.19
C ARG A 137 -4.69 3.13 72.49
N GLY A 138 -5.15 4.30 72.96
CA GLY A 138 -6.38 4.94 72.52
C GLY A 138 -7.57 4.61 73.41
N ASP A 139 -8.68 5.31 73.18
CA ASP A 139 -9.95 5.16 73.87
C ASP A 139 -11.09 4.90 72.85
N PHE A 140 -12.34 5.03 73.30
CA PHE A 140 -13.51 4.91 72.42
C PHE A 140 -13.62 6.02 71.36
N LYS A 141 -12.80 7.09 71.45
CA LYS A 141 -12.84 8.22 70.52
C LYS A 141 -11.85 8.03 69.38
N ALA A 142 -10.65 7.53 69.67
CA ALA A 142 -9.64 7.22 68.66
C ALA A 142 -8.68 6.09 69.10
N ALA A 143 -8.34 5.19 68.18
CA ALA A 143 -7.35 4.14 68.39
C ALA A 143 -5.91 4.67 68.20
N VAL A 144 -4.94 4.07 68.89
CA VAL A 144 -3.50 4.33 68.65
C VAL A 144 -2.81 3.03 68.29
N CYS A 145 -2.19 2.95 67.11
CA CYS A 145 -1.53 1.74 66.65
C CYS A 145 -0.33 2.00 65.73
N ALA A 146 0.41 0.94 65.41
CA ALA A 146 1.43 0.94 64.37
C ALA A 146 0.80 0.65 62.99
N LEU A 147 1.59 0.84 61.93
CA LEU A 147 1.16 0.67 60.53
C LEU A 147 0.65 -0.75 60.23
N ASP A 148 1.27 -1.78 60.80
CA ASP A 148 0.89 -3.20 60.63
C ASP A 148 -0.52 -3.55 61.16
N ALA A 149 -1.11 -2.68 61.98
CA ALA A 149 -2.43 -2.87 62.54
C ALA A 149 -3.55 -2.22 61.71
N VAL A 150 -3.22 -1.48 60.64
CA VAL A 150 -4.20 -0.76 59.79
C VAL A 150 -5.23 -1.71 59.19
N GLY A 151 -4.82 -2.88 58.68
CA GLY A 151 -5.75 -3.88 58.15
C GLY A 151 -6.87 -4.26 59.14
N ARG A 152 -6.55 -4.37 60.44
CA ARG A 152 -7.56 -4.65 61.48
C ARG A 152 -8.55 -3.50 61.68
N LEU A 153 -8.12 -2.25 61.48
CA LEU A 153 -9.01 -1.09 61.57
C LEU A 153 -10.03 -1.09 60.43
N LEU A 154 -9.62 -1.47 59.22
CA LEU A 154 -10.46 -1.52 58.02
C LEU A 154 -11.52 -2.64 58.05
N THR A 155 -11.37 -3.61 58.96
CA THR A 155 -12.38 -4.68 59.20
C THR A 155 -13.45 -4.31 60.22
N ARG A 156 -13.36 -3.12 60.84
CA ARG A 156 -14.38 -2.67 61.81
C ARG A 156 -15.63 -2.19 61.09
N GLN A 157 -16.74 -2.16 61.82
CA GLN A 157 -18.02 -1.62 61.37
C GLN A 157 -18.43 -0.46 62.27
N SER A 158 -19.02 0.57 61.67
CA SER A 158 -19.64 1.71 62.36
C SER A 158 -21.11 1.77 61.99
N GLU A 159 -21.99 1.95 62.98
CA GLU A 159 -23.44 2.07 62.76
C GLU A 159 -23.82 3.42 62.10
N LEU A 160 -22.94 4.42 62.17
CA LEU A 160 -23.18 5.79 61.68
C LEU A 160 -22.21 6.14 60.56
N HIS A 161 -22.51 5.72 59.33
CA HIS A 161 -21.69 5.92 58.13
C HIS A 161 -22.50 6.52 56.97
N TRP A 162 -21.79 7.01 55.94
CA TRP A 162 -22.40 7.42 54.68
C TRP A 162 -22.16 6.35 53.61
N PRO A 163 -23.15 6.06 52.74
CA PRO A 163 -22.93 5.18 51.60
C PRO A 163 -21.98 5.83 50.59
N LEU A 164 -21.23 5.03 49.83
CA LEU A 164 -20.20 5.52 48.90
C LEU A 164 -20.67 6.57 47.87
N PRO A 165 -21.88 6.49 47.27
CA PRO A 165 -22.37 7.54 46.37
C PRO A 165 -22.38 8.94 47.01
N ARG A 166 -22.69 9.03 48.30
CA ARG A 166 -22.72 10.30 49.05
C ARG A 166 -21.32 10.85 49.28
N TRP A 167 -20.33 9.98 49.47
CA TRP A 167 -18.92 10.38 49.50
C TRP A 167 -18.43 10.94 48.16
N ARG A 168 -18.91 10.41 47.01
CA ARG A 168 -18.58 10.98 45.69
C ARG A 168 -19.15 12.38 45.51
N GLU A 169 -20.39 12.60 45.94
CA GLU A 169 -21.01 13.94 45.93
C GLU A 169 -20.27 14.92 46.84
N PHE A 170 -19.89 14.46 48.04
CA PHE A 170 -19.11 15.26 48.98
C PHE A 170 -17.73 15.63 48.42
N ALA A 171 -17.02 14.68 47.81
CA ALA A 171 -15.74 14.92 47.16
C ALA A 171 -15.87 15.95 46.02
N LYS A 172 -16.94 15.84 45.21
CA LYS A 172 -17.24 16.82 44.16
C LYS A 172 -17.56 18.20 44.73
N HIS A 173 -18.34 18.29 45.81
CA HIS A 173 -18.67 19.55 46.48
C HIS A 173 -17.43 20.27 47.02
N LEU A 174 -16.47 19.51 47.54
CA LEU A 174 -15.20 20.03 48.06
C LEU A 174 -14.16 20.30 46.96
N GLY A 175 -14.46 20.02 45.69
CA GLY A 175 -13.54 20.25 44.57
C GLY A 175 -12.31 19.34 44.58
N LEU A 176 -12.41 18.14 45.17
CA LEU A 176 -11.28 17.21 45.28
C LEU A 176 -10.89 16.65 43.92
N THR A 177 -9.59 16.43 43.72
CA THR A 177 -9.06 15.85 42.48
C THR A 177 -9.04 14.33 42.61
N ARG A 178 -9.71 13.64 41.69
CA ARG A 178 -9.60 12.18 41.59
C ARG A 178 -8.28 11.81 40.92
N VAL A 179 -7.57 10.84 41.48
CA VAL A 179 -6.35 10.26 40.92
C VAL A 179 -6.51 8.74 40.76
N ASN A 180 -5.80 8.16 39.80
CA ASN A 180 -5.88 6.73 39.50
C ASN A 180 -4.78 5.91 40.19
N THR A 181 -3.73 6.56 40.70
CA THR A 181 -2.56 5.92 41.32
C THR A 181 -2.13 6.65 42.59
N ILE A 182 -1.48 5.94 43.53
CA ILE A 182 -0.90 6.54 44.74
C ILE A 182 0.20 7.54 44.34
N GLU A 183 0.97 7.21 43.31
CA GLU A 183 2.05 8.04 42.78
C GLU A 183 1.50 9.38 42.28
N ALA A 184 0.34 9.40 41.61
CA ALA A 184 -0.34 10.62 41.20
C ALA A 184 -0.83 11.45 42.40
N ALA A 185 -1.24 10.81 43.51
CA ALA A 185 -1.55 11.52 44.76
C ALA A 185 -0.32 12.22 45.36
N CYS A 186 0.88 11.72 45.06
CA CYS A 186 2.15 12.23 45.62
C CYS A 186 2.90 13.15 44.66
N GLN A 187 2.60 13.13 43.35
CA GLN A 187 3.35 13.86 42.32
C GLN A 187 2.46 14.67 41.38
N LEU A 188 2.60 16.00 41.42
CA LEU A 188 1.83 16.92 40.56
C LEU A 188 1.90 16.59 39.07
N SER A 189 3.08 16.15 38.61
CA SER A 189 3.32 15.87 37.20
C SER A 189 2.52 14.67 36.68
N LEU A 190 2.26 13.68 37.54
CA LEU A 190 1.45 12.50 37.20
C LEU A 190 -0.04 12.84 37.27
N ALA A 191 -0.49 13.56 38.30
CA ALA A 191 -1.87 14.05 38.39
C ALA A 191 -2.27 14.91 37.19
N LYS A 192 -1.40 15.83 36.75
CA LYS A 192 -1.61 16.64 35.54
C LYS A 192 -1.66 15.80 34.26
N ALA A 193 -0.82 14.75 34.18
CA ALA A 193 -0.84 13.83 33.03
C ALA A 193 -2.15 13.03 32.99
N GLU A 194 -2.67 12.56 34.13
CA GLU A 194 -3.92 11.80 34.20
C GLU A 194 -5.11 12.67 33.76
N LEU A 195 -5.18 13.91 34.26
CA LEU A 195 -6.22 14.86 33.87
C LEU A 195 -6.17 15.19 32.36
N LEU A 196 -4.97 15.38 31.81
CA LEU A 196 -4.78 15.65 30.39
C LEU A 196 -5.29 14.48 29.52
N LEU A 197 -4.88 13.24 29.83
CA LEU A 197 -5.32 12.07 29.06
C LEU A 197 -6.82 11.82 29.22
N ALA A 198 -7.38 12.01 30.42
CA ALA A 198 -8.82 11.86 30.64
C ALA A 198 -9.63 12.86 29.81
N THR A 199 -9.22 14.14 29.80
CA THR A 199 -9.85 15.19 28.99
C THR A 199 -9.76 14.86 27.49
N TYR A 200 -8.56 14.48 27.03
CA TYR A 200 -8.32 14.13 25.63
C TYR A 200 -9.17 12.93 25.18
N LEU A 201 -9.20 11.85 25.96
CA LEU A 201 -9.96 10.64 25.61
C LEU A 201 -11.48 10.88 25.68
N ALA A 202 -11.96 11.77 26.56
CA ALA A 202 -13.37 12.16 26.57
C ALA A 202 -13.76 12.91 25.29
N ALA A 203 -12.96 13.91 24.90
CA ALA A 203 -13.18 14.67 23.65
C ALA A 203 -13.04 13.77 22.41
N PHE A 204 -12.09 12.82 22.42
CA PHE A 204 -11.94 11.84 21.35
C PHE A 204 -13.20 10.99 21.19
N ARG A 205 -13.75 10.44 22.29
CA ARG A 205 -14.98 9.65 22.26
C ARG A 205 -16.16 10.48 21.76
N GLU A 206 -16.32 11.69 22.26
CA GLU A 206 -17.40 12.59 21.84
C GLU A 206 -17.35 12.86 20.32
N THR A 207 -16.14 13.01 19.78
CA THR A 207 -15.93 13.30 18.35
C THR A 207 -16.13 12.06 17.46
N TYR A 208 -15.59 10.90 17.85
CA TYR A 208 -15.46 9.75 16.95
C TYR A 208 -16.48 8.63 17.18
N THR A 209 -17.18 8.59 18.33
CA THR A 209 -18.24 7.59 18.58
C THR A 209 -19.39 7.68 17.58
N PRO A 210 -19.90 8.88 17.21
CA PRO A 210 -20.96 8.98 16.20
C PRO A 210 -20.56 8.34 14.86
N LEU A 211 -19.33 8.59 14.40
CA LEU A 211 -18.80 8.00 13.16
C LEU A 211 -18.60 6.48 13.29
N ALA A 212 -18.11 6.02 14.44
CA ALA A 212 -17.95 4.59 14.68
C ALA A 212 -19.30 3.85 14.63
N ASP A 213 -20.37 4.45 15.17
CA ASP A 213 -21.72 3.88 15.24
C ASP A 213 -22.46 3.84 13.90
N GLU A 214 -22.02 4.63 12.91
CA GLU A 214 -22.50 4.49 11.53
C GLU A 214 -22.04 3.18 10.87
N LEU A 215 -20.92 2.60 11.30
CA LEU A 215 -20.37 1.38 10.70
C LEU A 215 -21.30 0.18 10.91
N LEU A 216 -21.67 -0.47 9.81
CA LEU A 216 -22.19 -1.84 9.81
C LEU A 216 -21.03 -2.79 9.48
N PRO A 217 -20.46 -3.48 10.47
CA PRO A 217 -19.26 -4.29 10.25
C PRO A 217 -19.58 -5.57 9.44
N GLU A 218 -18.78 -5.82 8.42
CA GLU A 218 -18.71 -7.08 7.66
C GLU A 218 -17.36 -7.76 7.87
N ASP A 219 -17.26 -9.04 7.49
CA ASP A 219 -15.99 -9.78 7.49
C ASP A 219 -14.96 -9.08 6.60
N VAL A 220 -13.71 -9.08 7.06
CA VAL A 220 -12.55 -8.49 6.39
C VAL A 220 -11.65 -9.62 5.92
N ALA A 221 -11.02 -9.54 4.76
CA ALA A 221 -10.13 -10.59 4.29
C ALA A 221 -8.67 -10.34 4.72
N ASP A 222 -8.00 -11.37 5.24
CA ASP A 222 -6.55 -11.42 5.49
C ASP A 222 -5.97 -12.49 4.56
N ASP A 223 -5.22 -12.07 3.53
CA ASP A 223 -4.71 -12.93 2.45
C ASP A 223 -5.79 -13.86 1.84
N GLY A 224 -6.97 -13.29 1.56
CA GLY A 224 -8.12 -14.02 1.02
C GLY A 224 -8.93 -14.82 2.06
N THR A 225 -8.46 -14.94 3.30
CA THR A 225 -9.17 -15.65 4.38
C THR A 225 -10.10 -14.70 5.14
N PRO A 226 -11.38 -15.02 5.34
CA PRO A 226 -12.30 -14.15 6.08
C PRO A 226 -11.94 -14.08 7.57
N VAL A 227 -11.81 -12.84 8.07
CA VAL A 227 -11.55 -12.45 9.46
C VAL A 227 -12.76 -11.70 9.99
N SER A 228 -13.28 -12.17 11.12
CA SER A 228 -14.43 -11.52 11.76
C SER A 228 -14.10 -10.10 12.23
N PRO A 229 -15.08 -9.18 12.24
CA PRO A 229 -14.95 -7.83 12.81
C PRO A 229 -14.31 -7.75 14.19
N THR A 230 -14.69 -8.68 15.08
CA THR A 230 -14.20 -8.72 16.47
C THR A 230 -12.71 -9.02 16.51
N ASN A 231 -12.24 -9.98 15.70
CA ASN A 231 -10.83 -10.34 15.64
C ASN A 231 -9.97 -9.18 15.10
N LEU A 232 -10.43 -8.47 14.06
CA LEU A 232 -9.75 -7.25 13.59
C LEU A 232 -9.60 -6.21 14.71
N LEU A 233 -10.67 -5.93 15.45
CA LEU A 233 -10.64 -4.99 16.57
C LEU A 233 -9.69 -5.44 17.69
N ASP A 234 -9.69 -6.74 18.01
CA ASP A 234 -8.82 -7.31 19.03
C ASP A 234 -7.34 -7.23 18.61
N ARG A 235 -7.01 -7.46 17.34
CA ARG A 235 -5.64 -7.29 16.80
C ARG A 235 -5.17 -5.84 16.85
N CYS A 236 -5.98 -4.89 16.37
CA CYS A 236 -5.64 -3.46 16.41
C CYS A 236 -5.47 -2.95 17.85
N THR A 237 -6.29 -3.44 18.79
CA THR A 237 -6.18 -3.07 20.21
C THR A 237 -5.08 -3.83 20.95
N GLY A 238 -4.69 -5.01 20.47
CA GLY A 238 -3.54 -5.79 20.95
C GLY A 238 -2.19 -5.13 20.63
N GLY A 239 -2.12 -4.31 19.58
CA GLY A 239 -0.93 -3.56 19.20
C GLY A 239 -0.35 -3.91 17.83
N ASP A 240 -1.05 -4.76 17.06
CA ASP A 240 -0.70 -5.04 15.67
C ASP A 240 -0.74 -3.74 14.85
N SER A 241 0.21 -3.61 13.92
CA SER A 241 0.17 -2.56 12.92
C SER A 241 -0.45 -3.09 11.63
N ILE A 242 -1.51 -2.43 11.16
CA ILE A 242 -2.44 -2.97 10.15
C ILE A 242 -2.66 -1.96 9.01
N LEU A 243 -2.75 -2.47 7.79
CA LEU A 243 -3.14 -1.75 6.59
C LEU A 243 -4.53 -2.23 6.15
N LEU A 244 -5.54 -1.37 6.32
CA LEU A 244 -6.88 -1.60 5.80
C LEU A 244 -6.97 -1.07 4.37
N ILE A 245 -6.94 -1.98 3.38
CA ILE A 245 -7.05 -1.68 1.96
C ILE A 245 -8.46 -1.97 1.47
N GLY A 246 -9.03 -1.12 0.64
CA GLY A 246 -10.32 -1.39 -0.02
C GLY A 246 -10.79 -0.23 -0.89
N PRO A 247 -11.80 -0.43 -1.75
CA PRO A 247 -12.25 0.56 -2.72
C PRO A 247 -12.85 1.82 -2.07
N SER A 248 -13.01 2.90 -2.84
CA SER A 248 -13.63 4.15 -2.37
C SER A 248 -15.03 3.90 -1.78
N GLY A 249 -15.34 4.56 -0.66
CA GLY A 249 -16.67 4.48 -0.03
C GLY A 249 -17.05 3.14 0.64
N CYS A 250 -16.12 2.18 0.78
CA CYS A 250 -16.38 0.92 1.51
C CYS A 250 -16.37 1.04 3.05
N GLY A 251 -16.15 2.24 3.60
CA GLY A 251 -16.20 2.48 5.05
C GLY A 251 -14.87 2.41 5.79
N LYS A 252 -13.72 2.50 5.11
CA LYS A 252 -12.39 2.47 5.73
C LYS A 252 -12.22 3.49 6.88
N SER A 253 -12.64 4.73 6.67
CA SER A 253 -12.57 5.78 7.71
C SER A 253 -13.51 5.49 8.89
N LEU A 254 -14.66 4.82 8.65
CA LEU A 254 -15.56 4.37 9.71
C LEU A 254 -14.94 3.23 10.53
N TRP A 255 -14.27 2.28 9.86
CA TRP A 255 -13.46 1.25 10.51
C TRP A 255 -12.36 1.86 11.38
N SER A 256 -11.60 2.81 10.85
CA SER A 256 -10.58 3.56 11.61
C SER A 256 -11.18 4.21 12.86
N SER A 257 -12.38 4.80 12.74
CA SER A 257 -13.09 5.44 13.87
C SER A 257 -13.51 4.41 14.92
N ARG A 258 -14.07 3.26 14.51
CA ARG A 258 -14.45 2.17 15.41
C ARG A 258 -13.22 1.60 16.14
N ILE A 259 -12.12 1.40 15.42
CA ILE A 259 -10.84 0.96 16.00
C ILE A 259 -10.34 1.98 17.03
N GLY A 260 -10.36 3.27 16.70
CA GLY A 260 -9.95 4.34 17.61
C GLY A 260 -10.76 4.38 18.91
N VAL A 261 -12.10 4.33 18.81
CA VAL A 261 -12.98 4.31 19.99
C VAL A 261 -12.73 3.06 20.84
N ARG A 262 -12.61 1.88 20.20
CA ARG A 262 -12.33 0.62 20.91
C ARG A 262 -10.97 0.66 21.61
N ALA A 263 -9.95 1.25 20.97
CA ALA A 263 -8.63 1.43 21.55
C ALA A 263 -8.64 2.38 22.76
N ALA A 264 -9.43 3.46 22.70
CA ALA A 264 -9.63 4.36 23.84
C ALA A 264 -10.26 3.64 25.04
N ASP A 265 -11.21 2.74 24.80
CA ASP A 265 -11.85 1.93 25.84
C ASP A 265 -10.93 0.85 26.42
N ALA A 266 -10.02 0.32 25.60
CA ALA A 266 -8.94 -0.56 26.04
C ALA A 266 -7.79 0.17 26.76
N GLY A 267 -7.90 1.50 26.94
CA GLY A 267 -6.91 2.31 27.66
C GLY A 267 -5.68 2.70 26.84
N ARG A 268 -5.72 2.56 25.50
CA ARG A 268 -4.74 3.14 24.58
C ARG A 268 -5.13 4.58 24.23
N VAL A 269 -4.17 5.37 23.76
CA VAL A 269 -4.41 6.77 23.34
C VAL A 269 -4.37 6.85 21.81
N PRO A 270 -5.53 6.86 21.12
CA PRO A 270 -5.59 7.02 19.67
C PRO A 270 -5.28 8.46 19.25
N ILE A 271 -4.51 8.65 18.19
CA ILE A 271 -4.21 9.97 17.60
C ILE A 271 -4.38 9.88 16.08
N TYR A 272 -5.19 10.75 15.49
CA TYR A 272 -5.41 10.79 14.04
C TYR A 272 -4.32 11.56 13.30
N LEU A 273 -3.95 11.03 12.14
CA LEU A 273 -3.19 11.70 11.10
C LEU A 273 -3.96 11.56 9.79
N TYR A 274 -4.63 12.63 9.37
CA TYR A 274 -5.30 12.68 8.08
C TYR A 274 -4.28 12.88 6.97
N ALA A 275 -4.12 11.89 6.10
CA ALA A 275 -3.04 11.87 5.12
C ALA A 275 -3.20 12.97 4.04
N ARG A 276 -4.44 13.39 3.75
CA ARG A 276 -4.75 14.54 2.87
C ARG A 276 -4.24 15.89 3.36
N ASP A 277 -4.03 16.04 4.66
CA ASP A 277 -3.52 17.25 5.29
C ASP A 277 -1.99 17.21 5.47
N PHE A 278 -1.37 16.08 5.14
CA PHE A 278 0.07 15.88 5.28
C PHE A 278 0.83 16.61 4.16
N ASN A 279 1.64 17.59 4.57
CA ASN A 279 2.47 18.42 3.69
C ASN A 279 3.98 18.17 3.88
N GLY A 280 4.34 16.98 4.35
CA GLY A 280 5.72 16.59 4.64
C GLY A 280 6.13 16.65 6.12
N SER A 281 5.31 17.22 7.01
CA SER A 281 5.57 17.25 8.47
C SER A 281 4.41 16.67 9.28
N ALA A 282 4.63 15.50 9.90
CA ALA A 282 3.63 14.85 10.74
C ALA A 282 3.37 15.64 12.04
N GLY A 283 4.39 16.31 12.57
CA GLY A 283 4.29 17.04 13.84
C GLY A 283 3.21 18.14 13.80
N ASN A 284 3.09 18.85 12.69
CA ASN A 284 2.09 19.91 12.53
C ASN A 284 0.67 19.36 12.44
N VAL A 285 0.48 18.27 11.68
CA VAL A 285 -0.83 17.61 11.51
C VAL A 285 -1.30 17.03 12.85
N LEU A 286 -0.42 16.29 13.53
CA LEU A 286 -0.71 15.68 14.82
C LEU A 286 -0.94 16.73 15.92
N ALA A 287 -0.18 17.82 15.93
CA ALA A 287 -0.38 18.89 16.91
C ALA A 287 -1.72 19.61 16.72
N ARG A 288 -2.15 19.79 15.47
CA ARG A 288 -3.47 20.36 15.16
C ARG A 288 -4.58 19.45 15.67
N GLU A 289 -4.49 18.16 15.38
CA GLU A 289 -5.47 17.17 15.84
C GLU A 289 -5.53 17.10 17.37
N ALA A 290 -4.36 17.05 18.02
CA ALA A 290 -4.29 17.04 19.49
C ALA A 290 -4.93 18.29 20.11
N ALA A 291 -4.73 19.46 19.50
CA ALA A 291 -5.30 20.72 19.98
C ALA A 291 -6.84 20.76 19.83
N LEU A 292 -7.39 20.22 18.73
CA LEU A 292 -8.85 20.13 18.52
C LEU A 292 -9.54 19.28 19.60
N LEU A 293 -8.82 18.30 20.15
CA LEU A 293 -9.30 17.40 21.21
C LEU A 293 -8.88 17.86 22.62
N GLY A 294 -8.52 19.13 22.79
CA GLY A 294 -8.29 19.74 24.10
C GLY A 294 -6.89 19.53 24.68
N ALA A 295 -5.92 18.99 23.93
CA ALA A 295 -4.54 18.91 24.39
C ALA A 295 -3.77 20.23 24.13
N PRO A 296 -3.08 20.82 25.12
CA PRO A 296 -2.37 22.10 24.93
C PRO A 296 -1.21 22.03 23.93
N SER A 297 -0.59 20.86 23.77
CA SER A 297 0.38 20.58 22.71
C SER A 297 0.56 19.07 22.53
N LEU A 298 0.98 18.65 21.33
CA LEU A 298 1.34 17.26 21.06
C LEU A 298 2.43 16.74 22.00
N ARG A 299 3.44 17.57 22.30
CA ARG A 299 4.54 17.17 23.18
C ARG A 299 4.05 16.82 24.59
N LEU A 300 3.18 17.64 25.16
CA LEU A 300 2.60 17.38 26.48
C LEU A 300 1.73 16.13 26.49
N LEU A 301 0.98 15.88 25.42
CA LEU A 301 0.18 14.66 25.26
C LEU A 301 1.08 13.41 25.23
N LEU A 302 2.12 13.40 24.38
CA LEU A 302 3.07 12.28 24.28
C LEU A 302 3.85 12.06 25.58
N ASP A 303 4.25 13.14 26.26
CA ASP A 303 4.94 13.06 27.55
C ASP A 303 4.01 12.53 28.65
N ALA A 304 2.71 12.85 28.62
CA ALA A 304 1.72 12.29 29.53
C ALA A 304 1.49 10.79 29.28
N CYS A 305 1.39 10.35 28.01
CA CYS A 305 1.33 8.94 27.65
C CYS A 305 2.55 8.18 28.19
N ARG A 306 3.77 8.70 27.98
CA ARG A 306 5.00 8.06 28.46
C ARG A 306 5.05 7.98 29.99
N ARG A 307 4.70 9.07 30.69
CA ARG A 307 4.71 9.12 32.17
C ARG A 307 3.75 8.12 32.81
N LEU A 308 2.62 7.86 32.16
CA LEU A 308 1.58 6.96 32.64
C LEU A 308 1.63 5.58 31.97
N ALA A 309 2.69 5.28 31.20
CA ALA A 309 2.86 4.06 30.44
C ALA A 309 1.60 3.68 29.60
N LYS A 310 0.96 4.69 28.99
CA LYS A 310 -0.21 4.49 28.13
C LYS A 310 0.24 4.28 26.68
N PRO A 311 -0.08 3.13 26.06
CA PRO A 311 0.28 2.85 24.68
C PRO A 311 -0.48 3.77 23.73
N ILE A 312 0.18 4.17 22.64
CA ILE A 312 -0.39 5.07 21.64
C ILE A 312 -0.80 4.25 20.41
N LEU A 313 -1.92 4.62 19.80
CA LEU A 313 -2.36 4.11 18.50
C LEU A 313 -2.40 5.26 17.49
N LEU A 314 -1.60 5.20 16.44
CA LEU A 314 -1.64 6.17 15.35
C LEU A 314 -2.63 5.70 14.28
N LEU A 315 -3.63 6.51 13.98
CA LEU A 315 -4.63 6.25 12.94
C LEU A 315 -4.30 7.12 11.72
N VAL A 316 -3.70 6.52 10.69
CA VAL A 316 -3.40 7.20 9.42
C VAL A 316 -4.57 6.99 8.46
N ASP A 317 -5.42 8.01 8.31
CA ASP A 317 -6.62 7.89 7.48
C ASP A 317 -6.41 8.45 6.07
N GLY A 318 -6.77 7.64 5.06
CA GLY A 318 -6.80 8.00 3.65
C GLY A 318 -5.42 8.14 3.01
N TYR A 319 -4.51 7.19 3.20
CA TYR A 319 -3.12 7.26 2.68
C TYR A 319 -3.05 7.59 1.18
N ASN A 320 -3.98 7.09 0.37
CA ASN A 320 -4.13 7.43 -1.05
C ASN A 320 -4.40 8.92 -1.32
N GLU A 321 -5.05 9.63 -0.39
CA GLU A 321 -5.35 11.07 -0.47
C GLU A 321 -4.14 11.94 -0.14
N CYS A 322 -3.09 11.34 0.43
CA CYS A 322 -1.81 12.01 0.53
C CYS A 322 -1.27 12.26 -0.87
N ALA A 323 -0.83 13.50 -1.14
CA ALA A 323 -0.13 13.82 -2.37
C ALA A 323 0.97 12.79 -2.61
N HIS A 324 1.07 12.23 -3.82
CA HIS A 324 2.05 11.19 -4.17
C HIS A 324 3.46 11.56 -3.66
N ALA A 325 3.79 12.83 -3.82
CA ALA A 325 4.94 13.52 -3.30
C ALA A 325 5.34 13.26 -1.83
N HIS A 326 4.36 13.01 -0.98
CA HIS A 326 4.53 12.95 0.47
C HIS A 326 4.25 11.57 1.05
N ARG A 327 3.76 10.62 0.26
CA ARG A 327 3.43 9.25 0.68
C ARG A 327 4.60 8.53 1.34
N SER A 328 5.75 8.46 0.66
CA SER A 328 6.97 7.86 1.24
C SER A 328 7.47 8.56 2.52
N ARG A 329 7.25 9.87 2.64
CA ARG A 329 7.54 10.62 3.88
C ARG A 329 6.55 10.31 4.98
N LEU A 330 5.28 10.14 4.64
CA LEU A 330 4.25 9.76 5.59
C LEU A 330 4.57 8.38 6.17
N THR A 331 4.96 7.41 5.35
CA THR A 331 5.43 6.09 5.83
C THR A 331 6.65 6.23 6.74
N ARG A 332 7.67 7.00 6.32
CA ARG A 332 8.85 7.27 7.16
C ARG A 332 8.49 7.94 8.49
N ALA A 333 7.58 8.91 8.47
CA ALA A 333 7.16 9.63 9.66
C ALA A 333 6.38 8.70 10.62
N ALA A 334 5.49 7.87 10.09
CA ALA A 334 4.80 6.84 10.88
C ALA A 334 5.81 5.85 11.48
N ALA A 335 6.74 5.30 10.69
CA ALA A 335 7.79 4.40 11.16
C ALA A 335 8.69 5.04 12.24
N ALA A 336 9.06 6.31 12.06
CA ALA A 336 9.83 7.05 13.07
C ALA A 336 9.04 7.25 14.38
N LEU A 337 7.72 7.45 14.31
CA LEU A 337 6.85 7.51 15.48
C LEU A 337 6.77 6.14 16.18
N CYS A 338 6.62 5.05 15.42
CA CYS A 338 6.65 3.68 15.95
C CYS A 338 7.94 3.42 16.73
N GLY A 339 9.09 3.70 16.12
CA GLY A 339 10.39 3.44 16.75
C GLY A 339 10.70 4.33 17.95
N ARG A 340 10.21 5.58 17.98
CA ARG A 340 10.52 6.55 19.03
C ARG A 340 9.56 6.51 20.23
N TYR A 341 8.30 6.14 20.00
CA TYR A 341 7.24 6.22 21.01
C TYR A 341 6.48 4.89 21.18
N GLU A 342 6.98 3.79 20.61
CA GLU A 342 6.38 2.44 20.72
C GLU A 342 4.90 2.43 20.30
N VAL A 343 4.62 3.10 19.17
CA VAL A 343 3.27 3.31 18.64
C VAL A 343 2.88 2.17 17.72
N SER A 344 1.67 1.64 17.86
CA SER A 344 1.04 0.78 16.85
C SER A 344 0.32 1.64 15.81
N VAL A 345 0.28 1.21 14.55
CA VAL A 345 -0.29 2.02 13.46
C VAL A 345 -1.40 1.29 12.74
N VAL A 346 -2.52 1.96 12.50
CA VAL A 346 -3.53 1.52 11.55
C VAL A 346 -3.59 2.51 10.41
N VAL A 347 -3.37 2.02 9.18
CA VAL A 347 -3.40 2.81 7.95
C VAL A 347 -4.62 2.42 7.15
N THR A 348 -5.42 3.38 6.67
CA THR A 348 -6.47 3.12 5.67
C THR A 348 -6.02 3.61 4.30
N SER A 349 -6.28 2.84 3.24
CA SER A 349 -5.86 3.19 1.89
C SER A 349 -6.67 2.50 0.79
N GLN A 350 -6.59 3.01 -0.44
CA GLN A 350 -7.00 2.31 -1.67
C GLN A 350 -5.81 1.66 -2.39
N ILE A 351 -4.60 2.01 -1.98
CA ILE A 351 -3.35 1.59 -2.60
C ILE A 351 -2.40 1.02 -1.54
N PRO A 352 -1.46 0.16 -1.93
CA PRO A 352 -0.37 -0.25 -1.05
C PRO A 352 0.40 0.95 -0.49
N VAL A 353 0.91 0.79 0.74
CA VAL A 353 1.78 1.80 1.35
C VAL A 353 3.14 1.77 0.65
N GLU A 354 3.65 2.96 0.32
CA GLU A 354 4.97 3.06 -0.28
C GLU A 354 6.04 2.84 0.78
N ARG A 355 7.13 2.14 0.42
CA ARG A 355 8.17 1.73 1.38
C ARG A 355 7.60 0.87 2.52
N SER A 356 6.83 -0.15 2.17
CA SER A 356 6.32 -1.15 3.13
C SER A 356 7.44 -1.82 3.93
N ASP A 357 8.68 -1.84 3.41
CA ASP A 357 9.89 -2.27 4.12
C ASP A 357 10.16 -1.48 5.42
N LEU A 358 9.69 -0.22 5.52
CA LEU A 358 9.91 0.63 6.68
C LEU A 358 8.86 0.47 7.78
N LEU A 359 7.69 -0.07 7.44
CA LEU A 359 6.55 -0.19 8.34
C LEU A 359 5.90 -1.55 8.06
N ALA A 360 6.22 -2.53 8.90
CA ALA A 360 5.64 -3.87 8.82
C ALA A 360 4.15 -3.79 9.19
N LEU A 361 3.30 -3.73 8.16
CA LEU A 361 1.84 -3.71 8.27
C LEU A 361 1.30 -5.06 7.82
N THR A 362 0.38 -5.65 8.59
CA THR A 362 -0.45 -6.73 8.07
C THR A 362 -1.52 -6.13 7.17
N GLU A 363 -1.59 -6.56 5.92
CA GLU A 363 -2.59 -6.11 4.97
C GLU A 363 -3.92 -6.83 5.19
N MET A 364 -5.00 -6.06 5.26
CA MET A 364 -6.36 -6.57 5.40
C MET A 364 -7.27 -5.90 4.38
N ALA A 365 -7.88 -6.70 3.52
CA ALA A 365 -8.72 -6.25 2.42
C ALA A 365 -10.19 -6.13 2.85
N LEU A 366 -10.74 -4.94 2.67
CA LEU A 366 -12.15 -4.61 2.83
C LEU A 366 -12.85 -4.72 1.48
N SER A 367 -13.79 -5.64 1.37
CA SER A 367 -14.63 -5.79 0.19
C SER A 367 -15.66 -4.66 0.06
N ALA A 368 -16.23 -4.51 -1.14
CA ALA A 368 -17.42 -3.69 -1.31
C ALA A 368 -18.60 -4.27 -0.51
N PRO A 369 -19.46 -3.43 0.10
CA PRO A 369 -20.55 -3.89 0.94
C PRO A 369 -21.54 -4.76 0.16
N ARG A 370 -21.98 -5.86 0.78
CA ARG A 370 -22.96 -6.77 0.18
C ARG A 370 -24.32 -6.09 0.04
N HIS A 371 -25.19 -6.66 -0.79
CA HIS A 371 -26.56 -6.14 -1.00
C HIS A 371 -27.30 -5.94 0.32
N ASP A 372 -27.26 -6.92 1.23
CA ASP A 372 -27.94 -6.85 2.53
C ASP A 372 -27.43 -5.70 3.40
N THR A 373 -26.13 -5.44 3.39
CA THR A 373 -25.52 -4.32 4.11
C THR A 373 -25.87 -2.99 3.47
N LYS A 374 -25.85 -2.89 2.14
CA LYS A 374 -26.33 -1.70 1.42
C LYS A 374 -27.80 -1.40 1.76
N LEU A 375 -28.65 -2.41 1.79
CA LEU A 375 -30.06 -2.29 2.17
C LEU A 375 -30.21 -1.80 3.62
N ALA A 376 -29.42 -2.34 4.55
CA ALA A 376 -29.44 -1.92 5.94
C ALA A 376 -28.98 -0.46 6.13
N ILE A 377 -27.91 -0.04 5.43
CA ILE A 377 -27.43 1.35 5.42
C ILE A 377 -28.52 2.29 4.91
N ALA A 378 -29.08 2.00 3.73
CA ALA A 378 -30.10 2.83 3.11
C ALA A 378 -31.38 2.91 3.97
N SER A 379 -31.76 1.80 4.61
CA SER A 379 -32.96 1.74 5.47
C SER A 379 -32.80 2.55 6.76
N ARG A 380 -31.59 2.58 7.34
CA ARG A 380 -31.30 3.40 8.54
C ARG A 380 -31.39 4.90 8.25
N GLN A 381 -31.02 5.30 7.04
CA GLN A 381 -30.96 6.70 6.66
C GLN A 381 -32.32 7.25 6.17
N ALA A 382 -33.15 6.39 5.57
CA ALA A 382 -34.45 6.81 5.04
C ALA A 382 -35.40 7.31 6.14
N SER A 383 -36.13 8.41 5.87
CA SER A 383 -37.18 8.94 6.76
C SER A 383 -38.46 8.10 6.81
N GLY A 384 -38.42 6.86 6.31
CA GLY A 384 -39.54 5.92 6.18
C GLY A 384 -39.12 4.64 5.45
N ALA A 385 -40.09 3.82 5.00
CA ALA A 385 -39.77 2.64 4.18
C ALA A 385 -39.12 3.06 2.85
N LEU A 386 -38.05 2.36 2.45
CA LEU A 386 -37.42 2.54 1.15
C LEU A 386 -38.45 2.31 0.03
N SER A 387 -38.44 3.17 -0.98
CA SER A 387 -39.24 2.96 -2.18
C SER A 387 -38.76 1.70 -2.91
N ARG A 388 -39.68 1.00 -3.60
CA ARG A 388 -39.33 -0.21 -4.38
C ARG A 388 -38.23 0.07 -5.41
N ALA A 389 -38.26 1.26 -6.00
CA ALA A 389 -37.30 1.66 -7.01
C ALA A 389 -35.92 1.98 -6.41
N ALA A 390 -35.85 2.63 -5.23
CA ALA A 390 -34.59 2.76 -4.49
C ALA A 390 -34.01 1.39 -4.07
N ALA A 391 -34.86 0.43 -3.68
CA ALA A 391 -34.39 -0.92 -3.36
C ALA A 391 -33.77 -1.65 -4.57
N VAL A 392 -34.32 -1.46 -5.78
CA VAL A 392 -33.74 -1.99 -7.03
C VAL A 392 -32.44 -1.29 -7.39
N SER A 393 -32.34 0.03 -7.20
CA SER A 393 -31.10 0.79 -7.46
C SER A 393 -29.94 0.40 -6.55
N LEU A 394 -30.18 -0.26 -5.41
CA LEU A 394 -29.11 -0.76 -4.54
C LEU A 394 -28.23 -1.82 -5.23
N ASP A 395 -28.72 -2.51 -6.25
CA ASP A 395 -27.91 -3.46 -7.02
C ASP A 395 -26.87 -2.76 -7.90
N VAL A 396 -27.11 -1.50 -8.27
CA VAL A 396 -26.24 -0.71 -9.14
C VAL A 396 -25.16 0.04 -8.34
N VAL A 397 -25.47 0.48 -7.12
CA VAL A 397 -24.49 1.20 -6.30
C VAL A 397 -23.43 0.26 -5.71
N LYS A 398 -22.17 0.71 -5.67
CA LYS A 398 -21.03 -0.12 -5.27
C LYS A 398 -20.57 0.11 -3.83
N SER A 399 -20.87 1.27 -3.25
CA SER A 399 -20.31 1.71 -1.98
C SER A 399 -21.36 1.92 -0.89
N GLY A 400 -20.92 1.91 0.37
CA GLY A 400 -21.78 2.19 1.51
C GLY A 400 -22.22 3.65 1.53
N LEU A 401 -21.36 4.57 1.05
CA LEU A 401 -21.71 5.97 0.89
C LEU A 401 -22.88 6.14 -0.09
N GLU A 402 -22.83 5.53 -1.27
CA GLU A 402 -23.92 5.61 -2.24
C GLU A 402 -25.24 5.06 -1.67
N ALA A 403 -25.18 3.93 -0.94
CA ALA A 403 -26.35 3.38 -0.26
C ALA A 403 -26.94 4.36 0.78
N LYS A 404 -26.08 5.06 1.54
CA LYS A 404 -26.49 6.12 2.49
C LYS A 404 -27.18 7.27 1.76
N LEU A 405 -26.56 7.80 0.71
CA LEU A 405 -27.12 8.89 -0.09
C LEU A 405 -28.47 8.50 -0.71
N LEU A 406 -28.59 7.27 -1.21
CA LEU A 406 -29.84 6.75 -1.79
C LEU A 406 -30.95 6.66 -0.74
N GLY A 407 -30.64 6.24 0.49
CA GLY A 407 -31.56 6.27 1.62
C GLY A 407 -32.11 7.67 1.91
N ASP A 408 -31.21 8.67 1.95
CA ASP A 408 -31.56 10.09 2.19
C ASP A 408 -32.52 10.65 1.14
N VAL A 409 -32.33 10.30 -0.14
CA VAL A 409 -33.14 10.84 -1.24
C VAL A 409 -34.29 9.91 -1.68
N SER A 410 -34.50 8.79 -0.98
CA SER A 410 -35.42 7.70 -1.38
C SER A 410 -36.87 8.13 -1.61
N HIS A 411 -37.36 9.16 -0.91
CA HIS A 411 -38.72 9.71 -1.07
C HIS A 411 -38.82 10.80 -2.14
N ARG A 412 -37.68 11.31 -2.63
CA ARG A 412 -37.58 12.43 -3.58
C ARG A 412 -37.24 11.97 -5.00
N VAL A 413 -36.80 10.73 -5.16
CA VAL A 413 -36.35 10.17 -6.45
C VAL A 413 -37.01 8.82 -6.68
N ALA A 414 -37.56 8.63 -7.88
CA ALA A 414 -38.04 7.32 -8.33
C ALA A 414 -36.83 6.41 -8.62
N GLU A 415 -35.90 6.79 -9.51
CA GLU A 415 -34.64 6.09 -9.75
C GLU A 415 -33.53 7.11 -10.07
N PRO A 416 -32.39 7.13 -9.36
CA PRO A 416 -31.25 7.93 -9.77
C PRO A 416 -30.67 7.37 -11.07
N GLY A 417 -30.68 8.18 -12.12
CA GLY A 417 -30.30 7.76 -13.47
C GLY A 417 -28.82 7.36 -13.63
N SER A 418 -27.92 7.82 -12.74
CA SER A 418 -26.47 7.54 -12.71
C SER A 418 -25.88 7.85 -11.31
N ARG A 419 -24.60 7.47 -11.06
CA ARG A 419 -23.87 7.87 -9.84
C ARG A 419 -23.84 9.38 -9.67
N THR A 420 -23.51 10.11 -10.73
CA THR A 420 -23.45 11.58 -10.75
C THR A 420 -24.81 12.20 -10.43
N ALA A 421 -25.91 11.64 -10.98
CA ALA A 421 -27.26 12.09 -10.68
C ALA A 421 -27.66 11.87 -9.20
N LEU A 422 -27.23 10.77 -8.59
CA LEU A 422 -27.44 10.51 -7.15
C LEU A 422 -26.79 11.60 -6.29
N PHE A 423 -25.53 11.93 -6.57
CA PHE A 423 -24.78 12.94 -5.82
C PHE A 423 -25.33 14.36 -6.05
N ASP A 424 -25.67 14.73 -7.28
CA ASP A 424 -26.31 16.02 -7.58
C ASP A 424 -27.66 16.13 -6.82
N THR A 425 -28.50 15.10 -6.90
CA THR A 425 -29.81 15.10 -6.25
C THR A 425 -29.68 15.22 -4.73
N TYR A 426 -28.72 14.51 -4.13
CA TYR A 426 -28.42 14.64 -2.71
C TYR A 426 -28.01 16.08 -2.35
N VAL A 427 -27.08 16.67 -3.09
CA VAL A 427 -26.60 18.04 -2.80
C VAL A 427 -27.72 19.06 -2.97
N ARG A 428 -28.57 18.93 -4.00
CA ARG A 428 -29.78 19.76 -4.16
C ARG A 428 -30.72 19.62 -2.98
N ALA A 429 -30.94 18.39 -2.53
CA ALA A 429 -31.82 18.07 -1.42
C ALA A 429 -31.35 18.69 -0.10
N GLN A 430 -30.04 18.76 0.15
CA GLN A 430 -29.45 19.36 1.35
C GLN A 430 -29.40 20.89 1.30
N LEU A 431 -29.12 21.47 0.12
CA LEU A 431 -28.95 22.92 -0.02
C LEU A 431 -30.26 23.70 -0.24
N GLY A 432 -31.36 23.03 -0.58
CA GLY A 432 -32.67 23.67 -0.75
C GLY A 432 -32.63 24.82 -1.76
N GLU A 433 -33.02 26.02 -1.35
CA GLU A 433 -33.06 27.22 -2.20
C GLU A 433 -31.66 27.64 -2.72
N SER A 434 -30.60 27.31 -1.98
CA SER A 434 -29.21 27.62 -2.37
C SER A 434 -28.60 26.63 -3.36
N ALA A 435 -29.31 25.58 -3.75
CA ALA A 435 -28.77 24.47 -4.53
C ALA A 435 -28.03 24.91 -5.81
N SER A 436 -28.63 25.79 -6.61
CA SER A 436 -28.03 26.25 -7.88
C SER A 436 -26.72 27.01 -7.67
N THR A 437 -26.64 27.84 -6.63
CA THR A 437 -25.45 28.62 -6.29
C THR A 437 -24.38 27.72 -5.67
N GLY A 438 -24.78 26.79 -4.80
CA GLY A 438 -23.87 25.84 -4.17
C GLY A 438 -23.25 24.86 -5.15
N ILE A 439 -24.02 24.32 -6.10
CA ILE A 439 -23.48 23.46 -7.16
C ILE A 439 -22.45 24.21 -8.01
N ARG A 440 -22.71 25.48 -8.36
CA ARG A 440 -21.74 26.31 -9.08
C ARG A 440 -20.44 26.49 -8.28
N ALA A 441 -20.54 26.71 -6.97
CA ALA A 441 -19.39 26.80 -6.09
C ALA A 441 -18.60 25.47 -6.04
N LEU A 442 -19.29 24.33 -5.88
CA LEU A 442 -18.66 23.01 -5.83
C LEU A 442 -17.92 22.67 -7.13
N ILE A 443 -18.51 23.00 -8.29
CA ILE A 443 -17.87 22.84 -9.61
C ILE A 443 -16.59 23.67 -9.70
N ALA A 444 -16.62 24.95 -9.30
CA ALA A 444 -15.45 25.83 -9.34
C ALA A 444 -14.32 25.30 -8.42
N ILE A 445 -14.67 24.87 -7.19
CA ILE A 445 -13.73 24.31 -6.22
C ILE A 445 -13.09 23.02 -6.78
N ALA A 446 -13.93 22.12 -7.31
CA ALA A 446 -13.51 20.85 -7.88
C ALA A 446 -12.55 21.06 -9.08
N THR A 447 -12.88 22.02 -9.95
CA THR A 447 -12.06 22.40 -11.11
C THR A 447 -10.67 22.88 -10.69
N LEU A 448 -10.61 23.77 -9.69
CA LEU A 448 -9.33 24.28 -9.17
C LEU A 448 -8.49 23.17 -8.51
N MET A 449 -9.13 22.29 -7.75
CA MET A 449 -8.48 21.13 -7.13
C MET A 449 -7.89 20.17 -8.18
N ALA A 450 -8.65 19.84 -9.24
CA ALA A 450 -8.15 19.00 -10.32
C ALA A 450 -7.02 19.64 -11.12
N ALA A 451 -7.12 20.93 -11.47
CA ALA A 451 -6.07 21.65 -12.17
C ALA A 451 -4.75 21.69 -11.38
N ARG A 452 -4.82 21.63 -10.04
CA ARG A 452 -3.65 21.58 -9.14
C ARG A 452 -3.27 20.18 -8.68
N ILE A 453 -3.99 19.13 -9.12
CA ILE A 453 -3.77 17.73 -8.69
C ILE A 453 -3.77 17.63 -7.14
N SER A 454 -4.75 18.26 -6.48
CA SER A 454 -4.86 18.33 -5.01
C SER A 454 -6.24 17.89 -4.52
N PHE A 455 -6.30 17.33 -3.30
CA PHE A 455 -7.55 16.97 -2.60
C PHE A 455 -8.03 18.05 -1.61
N SER A 456 -7.24 19.10 -1.38
CA SER A 456 -7.59 20.19 -0.47
C SER A 456 -7.05 21.55 -0.94
N LEU A 457 -7.72 22.63 -0.54
CA LEU A 457 -7.31 24.01 -0.78
C LEU A 457 -7.07 24.73 0.56
N SER A 458 -6.25 25.78 0.54
CA SER A 458 -6.20 26.70 1.68
C SER A 458 -7.48 27.53 1.75
N VAL A 459 -7.93 27.92 2.95
CA VAL A 459 -9.10 28.81 3.11
C VAL A 459 -8.91 30.12 2.32
N ARG A 460 -7.68 30.63 2.24
CA ARG A 460 -7.36 31.84 1.44
C ARG A 460 -7.58 31.63 -0.06
N ASP A 461 -7.21 30.46 -0.59
CA ASP A 461 -7.45 30.14 -2.00
C ASP A 461 -8.95 29.95 -2.27
N LEU A 462 -9.67 29.33 -1.32
CA LEU A 462 -11.12 29.20 -1.38
C LEU A 462 -11.79 30.59 -1.41
N ASP A 463 -11.44 31.50 -0.50
CA ASP A 463 -12.00 32.84 -0.44
C ASP A 463 -11.77 33.62 -1.75
N ARG A 464 -10.55 33.52 -2.31
CA ARG A 464 -10.22 34.14 -3.60
C ARG A 464 -11.05 33.57 -4.74
N LEU A 465 -11.24 32.25 -4.78
CA LEU A 465 -12.05 31.57 -5.79
C LEU A 465 -13.52 31.99 -5.71
N ILE A 466 -14.10 31.99 -4.49
CA ILE A 466 -15.48 32.43 -4.27
C ILE A 466 -15.67 33.88 -4.73
N ALA A 467 -14.71 34.76 -4.43
CA ALA A 467 -14.73 36.14 -4.88
C ALA A 467 -14.61 36.28 -6.41
N SER A 468 -13.71 35.52 -7.06
CA SER A 468 -13.51 35.60 -8.51
C SER A 468 -14.70 35.08 -9.32
N GLU A 469 -15.40 34.07 -8.79
CA GLU A 469 -16.61 33.49 -9.40
C GLU A 469 -17.89 34.32 -9.11
N GLY A 470 -17.78 35.40 -8.33
CA GLY A 470 -18.92 36.25 -7.95
C GLY A 470 -19.94 35.53 -7.07
N LEU A 471 -19.50 34.56 -6.27
CA LEU A 471 -20.36 33.74 -5.40
C LEU A 471 -20.56 34.40 -4.02
N PRO A 472 -21.72 34.22 -3.35
CA PRO A 472 -21.95 34.78 -2.02
C PRO A 472 -20.98 34.21 -0.99
N ALA A 473 -20.40 35.05 -0.13
CA ALA A 473 -19.47 34.60 0.92
C ALA A 473 -20.09 33.58 1.90
N ALA A 474 -21.41 33.64 2.12
CA ALA A 474 -22.14 32.71 2.98
C ALA A 474 -22.15 31.27 2.44
N ILE A 475 -21.88 31.05 1.14
CA ILE A 475 -22.00 29.74 0.50
C ILE A 475 -21.08 28.69 1.11
N VAL A 476 -19.88 29.09 1.58
CA VAL A 476 -18.94 28.18 2.23
C VAL A 476 -19.53 27.63 3.53
N GLY A 477 -20.24 28.48 4.29
CA GLY A 477 -20.95 28.07 5.50
C GLY A 477 -22.10 27.11 5.19
N GLU A 478 -22.88 27.40 4.14
CA GLU A 478 -23.98 26.54 3.69
C GLU A 478 -23.50 25.15 3.22
N LEU A 479 -22.43 25.10 2.43
CA LEU A 479 -21.81 23.84 1.97
C LEU A 479 -21.21 23.02 3.12
N THR A 480 -20.71 23.69 4.16
CA THR A 480 -20.20 23.03 5.37
C THR A 480 -21.35 22.49 6.23
N ALA A 481 -22.44 23.26 6.38
CA ALA A 481 -23.63 22.83 7.11
C ALA A 481 -24.33 21.63 6.44
N ALA A 482 -24.31 21.59 5.10
CA ALA A 482 -24.81 20.48 4.29
C ALA A 482 -23.88 19.25 4.27
N ASN A 483 -22.74 19.29 4.97
CA ASN A 483 -21.73 18.22 5.02
C ASN A 483 -21.18 17.78 3.65
N VAL A 484 -21.12 18.70 2.68
CA VAL A 484 -20.52 18.47 1.35
C VAL A 484 -19.06 18.94 1.34
N LEU A 485 -18.80 20.04 2.06
CA LEU A 485 -17.46 20.57 2.28
C LEU A 485 -17.09 20.42 3.76
N THR A 486 -15.83 20.13 4.04
CA THR A 486 -15.29 20.09 5.40
C THR A 486 -14.18 21.12 5.54
N LEU A 487 -14.28 21.95 6.58
CA LEU A 487 -13.23 22.87 7.00
C LEU A 487 -12.49 22.28 8.19
N ARG A 488 -11.16 22.07 8.05
CA ARG A 488 -10.29 21.59 9.14
C ARG A 488 -9.09 22.51 9.28
N GLY A 489 -9.13 23.36 10.30
CA GLY A 489 -8.12 24.41 10.50
C GLY A 489 -8.15 25.42 9.34
N ASP A 490 -7.04 25.54 8.61
CA ASP A 490 -6.86 26.47 7.49
C ASP A 490 -7.06 25.83 6.11
N ARG A 491 -7.64 24.62 6.04
CA ARG A 491 -7.88 23.89 4.80
C ARG A 491 -9.35 23.55 4.59
N ALA A 492 -9.74 23.54 3.32
CA ALA A 492 -11.04 23.13 2.82
C ALA A 492 -10.89 21.93 1.87
N SER A 493 -11.74 20.93 2.06
CA SER A 493 -11.79 19.70 1.25
C SER A 493 -13.23 19.24 1.11
N PHE A 494 -13.53 18.43 0.09
CA PHE A 494 -14.80 17.72 0.06
C PHE A 494 -14.91 16.74 1.23
N SER A 495 -16.11 16.51 1.74
CA SER A 495 -16.35 15.56 2.83
C SER A 495 -16.00 14.12 2.45
N HIS A 496 -16.10 13.79 1.15
CA HIS A 496 -15.64 12.55 0.56
C HIS A 496 -15.08 12.78 -0.85
N GLU A 497 -14.05 12.02 -1.24
CA GLU A 497 -13.39 12.17 -2.56
C GLU A 497 -14.35 11.95 -3.74
N MET A 498 -15.40 11.14 -3.58
CA MET A 498 -16.41 10.92 -4.62
C MET A 498 -17.14 12.21 -5.00
N PHE A 499 -17.36 13.14 -4.07
CA PHE A 499 -17.93 14.45 -4.41
C PHE A 499 -16.99 15.23 -5.33
N LEU A 500 -15.67 15.23 -5.04
CA LEU A 500 -14.67 15.85 -5.91
C LEU A 500 -14.70 15.21 -7.31
N THR A 501 -14.75 13.89 -7.38
CA THR A 501 -14.80 13.15 -8.66
C THR A 501 -16.04 13.54 -9.48
N VAL A 502 -17.23 13.51 -8.86
CA VAL A 502 -18.51 13.87 -9.47
C VAL A 502 -18.52 15.32 -9.97
N PHE A 503 -18.11 16.28 -9.14
CA PHE A 503 -18.16 17.69 -9.53
C PHE A 503 -17.08 18.09 -10.54
N VAL A 504 -15.97 17.35 -10.64
CA VAL A 504 -15.05 17.50 -11.77
C VAL A 504 -15.65 16.93 -13.05
N ALA A 505 -16.29 15.77 -13.00
CA ALA A 505 -16.99 15.21 -14.16
C ALA A 505 -18.04 16.20 -14.69
N GLU A 506 -18.83 16.76 -13.79
CA GLU A 506 -19.81 17.81 -14.10
C GLU A 506 -19.17 19.06 -14.71
N SER A 507 -18.01 19.49 -14.20
CA SER A 507 -17.28 20.64 -14.75
C SER A 507 -16.84 20.41 -16.20
N VAL A 508 -16.37 19.20 -16.52
CA VAL A 508 -15.92 18.80 -17.85
C VAL A 508 -17.07 18.85 -18.84
N VAL A 509 -18.21 18.24 -18.49
CA VAL A 509 -19.39 18.22 -19.36
C VAL A 509 -19.93 19.64 -19.61
N ARG A 510 -19.96 20.48 -18.57
CA ARG A 510 -20.41 21.88 -18.70
C ARG A 510 -19.49 22.72 -19.57
N LEU A 511 -18.18 22.57 -19.43
CA LEU A 511 -17.19 23.31 -20.23
C LEU A 511 -17.19 22.86 -21.70
N ALA A 512 -17.38 21.57 -21.95
CA ALA A 512 -17.51 21.03 -23.30
C ALA A 512 -18.81 21.45 -24.01
N GLY A 513 -19.89 21.67 -23.25
CA GLY A 513 -21.21 21.98 -23.79
C GLY A 513 -21.73 20.84 -24.67
N ALA A 514 -22.44 21.17 -25.76
CA ALA A 514 -23.00 20.18 -26.69
C ALA A 514 -21.98 19.58 -27.67
N GLN A 515 -20.68 19.61 -27.36
CA GLN A 515 -19.60 19.18 -28.25
C GLN A 515 -19.05 17.81 -27.80
N PRO A 516 -19.38 16.70 -28.50
CA PRO A 516 -18.94 15.36 -28.10
C PRO A 516 -17.41 15.20 -28.15
N ASP A 517 -16.74 15.86 -29.10
CA ASP A 517 -15.29 15.75 -29.30
C ASP A 517 -14.49 16.27 -28.10
N LEU A 518 -14.96 17.34 -27.45
CA LEU A 518 -14.32 17.87 -26.24
C LEU A 518 -14.49 16.93 -25.04
N ILE A 519 -15.63 16.24 -24.95
CA ILE A 519 -15.88 15.24 -23.91
C ILE A 519 -14.98 14.01 -24.12
N LEU A 520 -14.88 13.52 -25.36
CA LEU A 520 -14.00 12.41 -25.72
C LEU A 520 -12.52 12.75 -25.45
N ALA A 521 -12.09 13.97 -25.79
CA ALA A 521 -10.74 14.46 -25.46
C ALA A 521 -10.50 14.52 -23.94
N ALA A 522 -11.51 14.86 -23.15
CA ALA A 522 -11.40 14.85 -21.70
C ALA A 522 -11.36 13.43 -21.12
N ILE A 523 -12.17 12.49 -21.64
CA ILE A 523 -12.16 11.08 -21.24
C ILE A 523 -10.79 10.44 -21.48
N THR A 524 -10.20 10.70 -22.65
CA THR A 524 -8.87 10.18 -23.03
C THR A 524 -7.72 10.92 -22.36
N SER A 525 -7.99 12.05 -21.68
CA SER A 525 -6.97 12.83 -20.98
C SER A 525 -6.43 12.08 -19.75
N PRO A 526 -5.10 11.95 -19.61
CA PRO A 526 -4.48 11.38 -18.41
C PRO A 526 -4.90 12.04 -17.10
N LEU A 527 -5.28 13.32 -17.13
CA LEU A 527 -5.78 14.06 -15.96
C LEU A 527 -7.09 13.48 -15.40
N HIS A 528 -7.95 12.96 -16.30
CA HIS A 528 -9.30 12.52 -15.97
C HIS A 528 -9.50 11.01 -16.13
N ALA A 529 -8.45 10.24 -16.43
CA ALA A 529 -8.53 8.79 -16.66
C ALA A 529 -9.31 8.04 -15.56
N HIS A 530 -9.09 8.38 -14.29
CA HIS A 530 -9.79 7.75 -13.14
C HIS A 530 -11.21 8.28 -12.89
N ARG A 531 -11.74 9.15 -13.77
CA ARG A 531 -13.05 9.80 -13.65
C ARG A 531 -13.90 9.64 -14.90
N ALA A 532 -13.42 8.90 -15.90
CA ALA A 532 -14.00 8.84 -17.22
C ALA A 532 -15.45 8.31 -17.21
N ALA A 533 -15.77 7.27 -16.44
CA ALA A 533 -17.16 6.84 -16.26
C ALA A 533 -18.06 7.92 -15.64
N GLN A 534 -17.55 8.68 -14.66
CA GLN A 534 -18.35 9.77 -14.08
C GLN A 534 -18.58 10.89 -15.10
N ILE A 535 -17.63 11.18 -15.98
CA ILE A 535 -17.82 12.13 -17.09
C ILE A 535 -18.96 11.66 -17.99
N VAL A 536 -18.96 10.39 -18.42
CA VAL A 536 -20.04 9.82 -19.24
C VAL A 536 -21.38 9.84 -18.51
N GLY A 537 -21.38 9.53 -17.21
CA GLY A 537 -22.58 9.53 -16.38
C GLY A 537 -23.13 10.92 -16.03
N SER A 538 -22.34 11.99 -16.24
CA SER A 538 -22.76 13.40 -16.06
C SER A 538 -23.48 13.98 -17.29
N ILE A 539 -23.58 13.23 -18.39
CA ILE A 539 -24.23 13.71 -19.61
C ILE A 539 -25.74 13.49 -19.51
N ASP A 540 -26.49 14.55 -19.22
CA ASP A 540 -27.95 14.50 -19.10
C ASP A 540 -28.67 14.40 -20.46
N ASP A 541 -28.06 14.93 -21.53
CA ASP A 541 -28.64 14.86 -22.89
C ASP A 541 -28.33 13.51 -23.55
N HIS A 542 -29.35 12.66 -23.68
CA HIS A 542 -29.22 11.35 -24.32
C HIS A 542 -28.70 11.41 -25.76
N HIS A 543 -28.94 12.48 -26.52
CA HIS A 543 -28.39 12.62 -27.87
C HIS A 543 -26.87 12.83 -27.82
N LEU A 544 -26.41 13.70 -26.93
CA LEU A 544 -24.98 13.93 -26.69
C LEU A 544 -24.31 12.68 -26.12
N GLN A 545 -24.95 12.02 -25.14
CA GLN A 545 -24.43 10.81 -24.51
C GLN A 545 -24.29 9.68 -25.54
N HIS A 546 -25.28 9.50 -26.43
CA HIS A 546 -25.18 8.56 -27.55
C HIS A 546 -24.04 8.91 -28.50
N ALA A 547 -23.86 10.19 -28.86
CA ALA A 547 -22.79 10.64 -29.74
C ALA A 547 -21.39 10.40 -29.16
N VAL A 548 -21.24 10.54 -27.83
CA VAL A 548 -20.00 10.21 -27.10
C VAL A 548 -19.81 8.69 -27.06
N LEU A 549 -20.81 7.92 -26.62
CA LEU A 549 -20.71 6.45 -26.53
C LEU A 549 -20.41 5.81 -27.88
N ALA A 550 -20.99 6.29 -28.97
CA ALA A 550 -20.76 5.78 -30.33
C ALA A 550 -19.33 5.97 -30.84
N GLN A 551 -18.55 6.86 -30.22
CA GLN A 551 -17.16 7.17 -30.59
C GLN A 551 -16.15 6.80 -29.50
N LEU A 552 -16.63 6.32 -28.35
CA LEU A 552 -15.80 5.94 -27.21
C LEU A 552 -14.96 4.69 -27.55
N ASP A 553 -13.65 4.81 -27.43
CA ASP A 553 -12.68 3.74 -27.69
C ASP A 553 -11.94 3.26 -26.43
N ASP A 554 -12.39 3.70 -25.25
CA ASP A 554 -11.87 3.26 -23.96
C ASP A 554 -12.65 2.04 -23.44
N ALA A 555 -11.98 0.89 -23.39
CA ALA A 555 -12.56 -0.37 -22.95
C ALA A 555 -12.98 -0.35 -21.47
N ASP A 556 -12.18 0.28 -20.61
CA ASP A 556 -12.44 0.27 -19.16
C ASP A 556 -13.72 1.08 -18.85
N VAL A 557 -13.91 2.21 -19.55
CA VAL A 557 -15.12 3.02 -19.45
C VAL A 557 -16.35 2.29 -19.98
N ILE A 558 -16.22 1.55 -21.08
CA ILE A 558 -17.33 0.73 -21.63
C ILE A 558 -17.71 -0.38 -20.64
N ALA A 559 -16.72 -1.01 -19.99
CA ALA A 559 -16.98 -2.01 -18.96
C ALA A 559 -17.77 -1.39 -17.78
N GLU A 560 -17.39 -0.19 -17.33
CA GLU A 560 -18.12 0.55 -16.30
C GLU A 560 -19.55 0.93 -16.74
N CYS A 561 -19.75 1.34 -18.01
CA CYS A 561 -21.08 1.55 -18.59
C CYS A 561 -21.94 0.27 -18.50
N SER A 562 -21.40 -0.88 -18.92
CA SER A 562 -22.13 -2.16 -18.91
C SER A 562 -22.53 -2.62 -17.50
N ALA A 563 -21.72 -2.26 -16.50
CA ALA A 563 -21.98 -2.50 -15.08
C ALA A 563 -23.04 -1.56 -14.48
N GLY A 564 -23.41 -0.46 -15.18
CA GLY A 564 -24.43 0.49 -14.74
C GLY A 564 -23.90 1.77 -14.09
N GLU A 565 -22.57 1.93 -14.02
CA GLU A 565 -21.92 3.06 -13.31
C GLU A 565 -22.21 4.41 -13.96
N CYS A 566 -22.30 4.41 -15.29
CA CYS A 566 -22.56 5.58 -16.12
C CYS A 566 -24.06 5.86 -16.30
N GLY A 567 -24.91 5.08 -15.63
CA GLY A 567 -26.36 5.22 -15.67
C GLY A 567 -27.10 4.27 -16.60
N SER A 568 -28.43 4.25 -16.46
CA SER A 568 -29.30 3.25 -17.11
C SER A 568 -29.29 3.33 -18.63
N TYR A 569 -29.25 4.54 -19.20
CA TYR A 569 -29.13 4.74 -20.65
C TYR A 569 -27.81 4.18 -21.19
N ALA A 570 -26.69 4.57 -20.59
CA ALA A 570 -25.36 4.08 -20.97
C ALA A 570 -25.23 2.56 -20.80
N GLN A 571 -25.85 2.00 -19.76
CA GLN A 571 -25.90 0.55 -19.54
C GLN A 571 -26.68 -0.17 -20.63
N ALA A 572 -27.90 0.29 -20.94
CA ALA A 572 -28.72 -0.31 -21.98
C ALA A 572 -28.01 -0.23 -23.34
N TRP A 573 -27.39 0.91 -23.64
CA TRP A 573 -26.58 1.09 -24.83
C TRP A 573 -25.37 0.13 -24.87
N ALA A 574 -24.59 0.05 -23.79
CA ALA A 574 -23.40 -0.80 -23.72
C ALA A 574 -23.76 -2.28 -23.85
N ARG A 575 -24.80 -2.75 -23.16
CA ARG A 575 -25.29 -4.13 -23.29
C ARG A 575 -25.77 -4.44 -24.70
N GLY A 576 -26.60 -3.57 -25.29
CA GLY A 576 -27.04 -3.73 -26.67
C GLY A 576 -25.87 -3.72 -27.66
N ARG A 577 -24.82 -2.95 -27.38
CA ARG A 577 -23.62 -2.91 -28.20
C ARG A 577 -22.75 -4.16 -28.05
N ILE A 578 -22.60 -4.68 -26.83
CA ILE A 578 -21.94 -5.97 -26.52
C ILE A 578 -22.67 -7.09 -27.27
N ASP A 579 -24.00 -7.15 -27.21
CA ASP A 579 -24.80 -8.14 -27.93
C ASP A 579 -24.56 -8.07 -29.44
N ALA A 580 -24.58 -6.86 -30.01
CA ALA A 580 -24.32 -6.66 -31.44
C ALA A 580 -22.90 -7.08 -31.86
N VAL A 581 -21.90 -6.86 -30.99
CA VAL A 581 -20.51 -7.26 -31.23
C VAL A 581 -20.35 -8.77 -31.11
N LEU A 582 -20.95 -9.41 -30.11
CA LEU A 582 -20.95 -10.88 -29.96
C LEU A 582 -21.62 -11.56 -31.17
N ASP A 583 -22.78 -11.05 -31.61
CA ASP A 583 -23.47 -11.58 -32.79
C ASP A 583 -22.65 -11.38 -34.08
N ARG A 584 -21.93 -10.27 -34.19
CA ARG A 584 -21.01 -10.03 -35.30
C ARG A 584 -19.79 -10.94 -35.25
N ALA A 585 -19.21 -11.16 -34.07
CA ALA A 585 -18.10 -12.09 -33.86
C ALA A 585 -18.50 -13.54 -34.18
N LEU A 586 -19.74 -13.93 -33.86
CA LEU A 586 -20.28 -15.23 -34.27
C LEU A 586 -20.41 -15.34 -35.80
N ARG A 587 -20.94 -14.31 -36.47
CA ARG A 587 -20.98 -14.27 -37.95
C ARG A 587 -19.59 -14.29 -38.57
N GLU A 588 -18.63 -13.60 -37.94
CA GLU A 588 -17.23 -13.63 -38.33
C GLU A 588 -16.67 -15.05 -38.24
N ALA A 589 -16.87 -15.73 -37.10
CA ALA A 589 -16.43 -17.11 -36.88
C ALA A 589 -17.01 -18.10 -37.91
N HIS A 590 -18.25 -17.89 -38.37
CA HIS A 590 -18.85 -18.69 -39.44
C HIS A 590 -18.25 -18.40 -40.82
N ALA A 591 -17.97 -17.13 -41.12
CA ALA A 591 -17.60 -16.66 -42.46
C ALA A 591 -16.10 -16.70 -42.74
N ILE A 592 -15.26 -16.74 -41.70
CA ILE A 592 -13.80 -16.65 -41.84
C ILE A 592 -13.27 -17.68 -42.83
N ALA A 593 -12.45 -17.25 -43.78
CA ALA A 593 -11.90 -18.11 -44.81
C ALA A 593 -10.47 -17.72 -45.15
N PHE A 594 -9.66 -18.70 -45.56
CA PHE A 594 -8.24 -18.53 -45.75
C PHE A 594 -7.77 -18.92 -47.15
N GLU A 595 -6.68 -18.32 -47.60
CA GLU A 595 -5.87 -18.81 -48.72
C GLU A 595 -4.42 -18.96 -48.28
N ILE A 596 -3.66 -19.77 -49.04
CA ILE A 596 -2.21 -19.91 -48.79
C ILE A 596 -1.53 -18.75 -49.49
N ASP A 597 -0.76 -17.98 -48.73
CA ASP A 597 0.05 -16.88 -49.24
C ASP A 597 1.46 -17.02 -48.67
N GLU A 598 2.43 -17.22 -49.55
CA GLU A 598 3.83 -17.45 -49.16
C GLU A 598 4.58 -16.13 -48.90
N THR A 599 3.95 -14.98 -49.18
CA THR A 599 4.54 -13.65 -48.96
C THR A 599 4.24 -13.08 -47.59
N CYS A 600 3.35 -13.70 -46.82
CA CYS A 600 2.98 -13.29 -45.47
C CYS A 600 3.41 -14.33 -44.41
N TYR A 601 3.49 -13.87 -43.17
CA TYR A 601 3.68 -14.71 -42.00
C TYR A 601 2.56 -14.42 -40.98
N PRO A 602 1.86 -15.44 -40.45
CA PRO A 602 1.89 -16.85 -40.88
C PRO A 602 1.46 -16.99 -42.36
N MET A 603 1.86 -18.08 -43.04
CA MET A 603 1.69 -18.29 -44.51
C MET A 603 0.23 -18.56 -44.95
N VAL A 604 -0.72 -17.91 -44.29
CA VAL A 604 -2.14 -17.94 -44.60
C VAL A 604 -2.65 -16.51 -44.58
N ARG A 605 -3.49 -16.16 -45.56
CA ARG A 605 -4.14 -14.86 -45.63
C ARG A 605 -5.64 -15.03 -45.55
N ARG A 606 -6.29 -14.15 -44.82
CA ARG A 606 -7.75 -14.10 -44.71
C ARG A 606 -8.36 -13.55 -46.01
N THR A 607 -9.43 -14.16 -46.50
CA THR A 607 -10.08 -13.78 -47.77
C THR A 607 -11.39 -13.01 -47.60
N ASP A 608 -12.00 -13.02 -46.41
CA ASP A 608 -13.27 -12.36 -46.11
C ASP A 608 -13.11 -10.91 -45.62
N THR A 609 -12.47 -10.09 -46.45
CA THR A 609 -11.96 -8.74 -46.13
C THR A 609 -12.99 -7.74 -45.56
N PHE A 610 -14.29 -7.89 -45.86
CA PHE A 610 -15.33 -6.99 -45.33
C PHE A 610 -15.69 -7.27 -43.86
N MET A 611 -15.59 -8.53 -43.40
CA MET A 611 -15.97 -8.89 -42.04
C MET A 611 -14.90 -8.51 -41.00
N ALA A 612 -13.65 -8.35 -41.43
CA ALA A 612 -12.49 -8.07 -40.59
C ALA A 612 -12.37 -6.61 -40.10
N GLN A 613 -13.16 -5.68 -40.64
CA GLN A 613 -13.02 -4.24 -40.32
C GLN A 613 -13.79 -3.86 -39.06
N TRP A 614 -13.17 -4.01 -37.90
CA TRP A 614 -13.69 -3.52 -36.63
C TRP A 614 -13.35 -2.05 -36.42
N THR A 615 -14.34 -1.22 -36.10
CA THR A 615 -14.11 0.19 -35.74
C THR A 615 -13.34 0.30 -34.42
N GLY A 616 -12.72 1.46 -34.13
CA GLY A 616 -12.03 1.68 -32.84
C GLY A 616 -12.95 1.40 -31.64
N GLN A 617 -14.18 1.89 -31.73
CA GLN A 617 -15.23 1.65 -30.74
C GLN A 617 -15.56 0.15 -30.58
N GLU A 618 -15.65 -0.61 -31.68
CA GLU A 618 -15.92 -2.06 -31.58
C GLU A 618 -14.76 -2.82 -30.95
N ARG A 619 -13.52 -2.44 -31.27
CA ARG A 619 -12.33 -3.04 -30.65
C ARG A 619 -12.30 -2.79 -29.15
N ALA A 620 -12.71 -1.61 -28.71
CA ALA A 620 -12.86 -1.30 -27.29
C ALA A 620 -13.91 -2.20 -26.62
N VAL A 621 -15.07 -2.41 -27.26
CA VAL A 621 -16.09 -3.37 -26.78
C VAL A 621 -15.55 -4.79 -26.74
N ILE A 622 -14.84 -5.24 -27.79
CA ILE A 622 -14.22 -6.59 -27.82
C ILE A 622 -13.25 -6.76 -26.65
N ALA A 623 -12.44 -5.73 -26.35
CA ALA A 623 -11.54 -5.77 -25.20
C ALA A 623 -12.31 -5.96 -23.88
N THR A 624 -13.49 -5.35 -23.71
CA THR A 624 -14.31 -5.57 -22.49
C THR A 624 -14.80 -7.01 -22.29
N LEU A 625 -14.87 -7.80 -23.36
CA LEU A 625 -15.37 -9.18 -23.29
C LEU A 625 -14.43 -10.11 -22.50
N ALA A 626 -13.13 -9.81 -22.46
CA ALA A 626 -12.19 -10.55 -21.61
C ALA A 626 -12.52 -10.37 -20.12
N ASP A 627 -12.86 -9.15 -19.71
CA ASP A 627 -13.23 -8.83 -18.33
C ASP A 627 -14.62 -9.41 -17.97
N HIS A 628 -15.55 -9.45 -18.94
CA HIS A 628 -16.82 -10.17 -18.79
C HIS A 628 -16.62 -11.67 -18.60
N PHE A 629 -15.79 -12.28 -19.44
CA PHE A 629 -15.47 -13.69 -19.37
C PHE A 629 -14.89 -14.05 -18.00
N PHE A 630 -13.93 -13.25 -17.51
CA PHE A 630 -13.34 -13.42 -16.17
C PHE A 630 -14.39 -13.27 -15.05
N ALA A 631 -15.29 -12.30 -15.17
CA ALA A 631 -16.37 -12.07 -14.21
C ALA A 631 -17.51 -13.10 -14.28
N GLY A 632 -17.40 -14.15 -15.10
CA GLY A 632 -18.43 -15.16 -15.30
C GLY A 632 -19.64 -14.68 -16.11
N ARG A 633 -19.51 -13.59 -16.87
CA ARG A 633 -20.53 -13.06 -17.77
C ARG A 633 -20.24 -13.48 -19.21
N ASP A 634 -21.28 -13.73 -19.99
CA ASP A 634 -21.19 -14.09 -21.42
C ASP A 634 -20.33 -15.34 -21.72
N VAL A 635 -20.00 -16.16 -20.70
CA VAL A 635 -19.10 -17.32 -20.80
C VAL A 635 -19.56 -18.27 -21.90
N ASP A 636 -20.82 -18.71 -21.85
CA ASP A 636 -21.36 -19.65 -22.84
C ASP A 636 -21.32 -19.07 -24.26
N ARG A 637 -21.69 -17.80 -24.45
CA ARG A 637 -21.68 -17.15 -25.77
C ARG A 637 -20.27 -17.02 -26.35
N ILE A 638 -19.29 -16.65 -25.52
CA ILE A 638 -17.89 -16.56 -25.94
C ILE A 638 -17.37 -17.96 -26.31
N MET A 639 -17.64 -18.96 -25.48
CA MET A 639 -17.25 -20.35 -25.73
C MET A 639 -17.92 -20.94 -26.97
N ASP A 640 -19.16 -20.55 -27.28
CA ASP A 640 -19.88 -20.94 -28.50
C ASP A 640 -19.28 -20.32 -29.77
N ILE A 641 -18.86 -19.06 -29.70
CA ILE A 641 -18.14 -18.39 -30.80
C ILE A 641 -16.82 -19.12 -31.07
N VAL A 642 -16.08 -19.45 -30.02
CA VAL A 642 -14.80 -20.17 -30.10
C VAL A 642 -15.00 -21.58 -30.68
N ALA A 643 -15.98 -22.34 -30.21
CA ALA A 643 -16.30 -23.66 -30.78
C ALA A 643 -16.73 -23.57 -32.26
N THR A 644 -17.43 -22.51 -32.64
CA THR A 644 -17.82 -22.26 -34.03
C THR A 644 -16.61 -21.94 -34.90
N LEU A 645 -15.73 -21.08 -34.41
CA LEU A 645 -14.47 -20.74 -35.07
C LEU A 645 -13.61 -21.99 -35.27
N ASP A 646 -13.42 -22.81 -34.24
CA ASP A 646 -12.62 -24.03 -34.33
C ASP A 646 -13.17 -25.04 -35.33
N ARG A 647 -14.48 -25.25 -35.35
CA ARG A 647 -15.14 -26.10 -36.37
C ARG A 647 -14.89 -25.55 -37.77
N LYS A 648 -14.93 -24.23 -37.94
CA LYS A 648 -14.64 -23.57 -39.22
C LYS A 648 -13.16 -23.74 -39.60
N LEU A 649 -12.23 -23.58 -38.66
CA LEU A 649 -10.79 -23.82 -38.90
C LEU A 649 -10.51 -25.26 -39.33
N ILE A 650 -11.16 -26.25 -38.71
CA ILE A 650 -11.05 -27.66 -39.13
C ILE A 650 -11.51 -27.83 -40.59
N SER A 651 -12.64 -27.22 -40.96
CA SER A 651 -13.16 -27.25 -42.33
C SER A 651 -12.21 -26.55 -43.33
N GLU A 652 -11.64 -25.41 -42.96
CA GLU A 652 -10.72 -24.65 -43.82
C GLU A 652 -9.39 -25.37 -44.01
N VAL A 653 -8.86 -26.01 -42.96
CA VAL A 653 -7.68 -26.88 -43.06
C VAL A 653 -7.95 -28.02 -44.02
N ALA A 654 -9.10 -28.70 -43.92
CA ALA A 654 -9.47 -29.77 -44.85
C ALA A 654 -9.56 -29.25 -46.31
N ARG A 655 -10.17 -28.09 -46.51
CA ARG A 655 -10.32 -27.45 -47.83
C ARG A 655 -8.97 -27.08 -48.45
N LEU A 656 -8.08 -26.43 -47.70
CA LEU A 656 -6.77 -25.99 -48.20
C LEU A 656 -5.77 -27.14 -48.35
N ARG A 657 -5.89 -28.21 -47.54
CA ARG A 657 -5.00 -29.38 -47.65
C ARG A 657 -5.09 -30.08 -49.01
N VAL A 658 -6.26 -30.06 -49.65
CA VAL A 658 -6.46 -30.57 -51.02
C VAL A 658 -5.61 -29.81 -52.05
N ARG A 659 -5.24 -28.56 -51.77
CA ARG A 659 -4.47 -27.68 -52.68
C ARG A 659 -2.96 -27.66 -52.43
N LEU A 660 -2.46 -28.43 -51.46
CA LEU A 660 -1.06 -28.36 -51.05
C LEU A 660 -0.09 -29.18 -51.93
N ASP A 661 -0.56 -30.03 -52.86
CA ASP A 661 0.27 -30.82 -53.80
C ASP A 661 1.50 -31.49 -53.17
N GLY A 662 1.36 -32.02 -51.95
CA GLY A 662 2.43 -32.70 -51.22
C GLY A 662 3.34 -31.80 -50.36
N ARG A 663 3.12 -30.48 -50.34
CA ARG A 663 3.83 -29.55 -49.43
C ARG A 663 3.43 -29.78 -47.96
N LYS A 664 4.42 -29.79 -47.07
CA LYS A 664 4.23 -29.90 -45.61
C LYS A 664 4.08 -28.50 -45.00
N LEU A 665 2.87 -27.94 -45.04
CA LEU A 665 2.56 -26.67 -44.39
C LEU A 665 1.69 -26.90 -43.15
N ALA A 666 2.07 -26.32 -42.01
CA ALA A 666 1.37 -26.49 -40.72
C ALA A 666 0.10 -25.62 -40.64
N LEU A 667 -0.86 -25.85 -41.54
CA LEU A 667 -2.07 -25.02 -41.70
C LEU A 667 -2.86 -24.83 -40.40
N ARG A 668 -2.95 -25.87 -39.55
CA ARG A 668 -3.62 -25.77 -38.24
C ARG A 668 -2.98 -24.72 -37.34
N SER A 669 -1.65 -24.77 -37.20
CA SER A 669 -0.90 -23.83 -36.38
C SER A 669 -0.97 -22.42 -36.96
N ALA A 670 -0.79 -22.27 -38.27
CA ALA A 670 -0.84 -20.98 -38.96
C ALA A 670 -2.20 -20.26 -38.80
N MET A 671 -3.31 -20.98 -39.00
CA MET A 671 -4.65 -20.40 -38.83
C MET A 671 -4.99 -20.14 -37.36
N PHE A 672 -4.56 -21.01 -36.45
CA PHE A 672 -4.78 -20.83 -35.02
C PHE A 672 -4.01 -19.60 -34.49
N GLU A 673 -2.74 -19.47 -34.87
CA GLU A 673 -1.92 -18.28 -34.58
C GLU A 673 -2.61 -17.00 -35.06
N PHE A 674 -3.11 -16.99 -36.30
CA PHE A 674 -3.86 -15.84 -36.83
C PHE A 674 -5.13 -15.52 -36.02
N CYS A 675 -5.86 -16.55 -35.55
CA CYS A 675 -7.16 -16.38 -34.91
C CYS A 675 -7.14 -16.14 -33.41
N TYR A 676 -6.06 -16.53 -32.71
CA TYR A 676 -5.98 -16.48 -31.26
C TYR A 676 -4.76 -15.72 -30.72
N VAL A 677 -3.70 -15.54 -31.52
CA VAL A 677 -2.40 -15.04 -31.02
C VAL A 677 -2.00 -13.73 -31.71
N SER A 678 -2.26 -13.60 -33.01
CA SER A 678 -1.86 -12.44 -33.80
C SER A 678 -2.51 -11.14 -33.33
N SER A 679 -1.72 -10.07 -33.27
CA SER A 679 -2.18 -8.71 -32.99
C SER A 679 -2.43 -7.87 -34.26
N SER A 680 -2.60 -8.53 -35.41
CA SER A 680 -2.84 -7.82 -36.67
C SER A 680 -4.20 -7.12 -36.66
N HIS A 681 -4.33 -6.01 -37.39
CA HIS A 681 -5.62 -5.34 -37.55
C HIS A 681 -6.67 -6.20 -38.27
N GLU A 682 -6.25 -7.26 -38.97
CA GLU A 682 -7.10 -8.20 -39.70
C GLU A 682 -7.53 -9.42 -38.86
N ALA A 683 -6.98 -9.55 -37.65
CA ALA A 683 -7.29 -10.64 -36.74
C ALA A 683 -8.78 -10.60 -36.30
N PRO A 684 -9.41 -11.76 -36.10
CA PRO A 684 -10.81 -11.83 -35.68
C PRO A 684 -11.00 -11.36 -34.23
N ALA A 685 -12.24 -11.08 -33.83
CA ALA A 685 -12.55 -10.58 -32.48
C ALA A 685 -11.98 -11.47 -31.36
N ILE A 686 -12.00 -12.79 -31.54
CA ILE A 686 -11.48 -13.75 -30.57
C ILE A 686 -9.99 -13.55 -30.28
N ALA A 687 -9.19 -13.13 -31.25
CA ALA A 687 -7.76 -12.86 -31.05
C ALA A 687 -7.55 -11.73 -30.01
N ALA A 688 -8.35 -10.68 -30.08
CA ALA A 688 -8.27 -9.55 -29.14
C ALA A 688 -8.72 -9.95 -27.72
N ILE A 689 -9.74 -10.83 -27.60
CA ILE A 689 -10.15 -11.37 -26.30
C ILE A 689 -9.02 -12.21 -25.69
N ALA A 690 -8.46 -13.15 -26.47
CA ALA A 690 -7.37 -14.01 -26.03
C ALA A 690 -6.12 -13.20 -25.65
N GLN A 691 -5.77 -12.18 -26.43
CA GLN A 691 -4.63 -11.29 -26.14
C GLN A 691 -4.80 -10.56 -24.81
N ARG A 692 -6.00 -10.02 -24.52
CA ARG A 692 -6.25 -9.33 -23.25
C ARG A 692 -6.22 -10.29 -22.05
N LEU A 693 -6.71 -11.52 -22.21
CA LEU A 693 -6.59 -12.56 -21.18
C LEU A 693 -5.13 -12.93 -20.88
N HIS A 694 -4.26 -12.98 -21.91
CA HIS A 694 -2.82 -13.18 -21.74
C HIS A 694 -2.12 -12.00 -21.05
N LEU A 695 -2.40 -10.76 -21.50
CA LEU A 695 -1.70 -9.55 -21.05
C LEU A 695 -2.18 -9.01 -19.69
N SER A 696 -3.37 -9.39 -19.22
CA SER A 696 -3.93 -8.81 -17.99
C SER A 696 -3.15 -9.27 -16.76
N LEU A 697 -2.12 -8.52 -16.37
CA LEU A 697 -1.45 -8.61 -15.07
C LEU A 697 -2.29 -8.01 -13.94
N SER A 698 -3.48 -7.48 -14.26
CA SER A 698 -4.42 -7.00 -13.25
C SER A 698 -4.89 -8.21 -12.43
N LEU A 699 -4.47 -8.25 -11.17
CA LEU A 699 -5.08 -9.06 -10.12
C LEU A 699 -6.53 -8.59 -10.00
N ALA A 700 -7.41 -9.08 -10.87
CA ALA A 700 -8.83 -8.80 -10.76
C ALA A 700 -9.30 -9.31 -9.40
N ASP A 701 -10.12 -8.50 -8.71
CA ASP A 701 -10.64 -8.66 -7.34
C ASP A 701 -11.39 -9.99 -7.05
N GLN A 702 -11.42 -10.97 -7.97
CA GLN A 702 -12.23 -12.20 -7.86
C GLN A 702 -11.58 -13.47 -8.48
N PRO A 703 -10.41 -13.93 -7.99
CA PRO A 703 -9.76 -15.15 -8.51
C PRO A 703 -10.65 -16.41 -8.43
N HIS A 704 -11.53 -16.49 -7.42
CA HIS A 704 -12.44 -17.63 -7.22
C HIS A 704 -13.41 -17.87 -8.39
N ARG A 705 -13.90 -16.81 -9.05
CA ARG A 705 -14.84 -16.94 -10.19
C ARG A 705 -14.18 -17.60 -11.40
N ALA A 706 -12.92 -17.24 -11.68
CA ALA A 706 -12.15 -17.88 -12.74
C ALA A 706 -11.93 -19.36 -12.45
N GLY A 707 -11.65 -19.72 -11.18
CA GLY A 707 -11.55 -21.11 -10.75
C GLY A 707 -12.84 -21.92 -10.95
N GLU A 708 -14.02 -21.34 -10.67
CA GLU A 708 -15.32 -21.97 -10.92
C GLU A 708 -15.57 -22.25 -12.42
N ILE A 709 -15.23 -21.29 -13.28
CA ILE A 709 -15.36 -21.45 -14.74
C ILE A 709 -14.45 -22.58 -15.22
N VAL A 710 -13.18 -22.56 -14.81
CA VAL A 710 -12.19 -23.59 -15.18
C VAL A 710 -12.67 -24.97 -14.76
N LYS A 711 -13.09 -25.15 -13.50
CA LYS A 711 -13.61 -26.42 -12.99
C LYS A 711 -14.85 -26.90 -13.75
N SER A 712 -15.83 -26.02 -13.95
CA SER A 712 -17.09 -26.38 -14.62
C SER A 712 -16.94 -26.75 -16.10
N TRP A 713 -15.90 -26.24 -16.77
CA TRP A 713 -15.66 -26.52 -18.19
C TRP A 713 -14.65 -27.63 -18.45
N LEU A 714 -13.65 -27.84 -17.58
CA LEU A 714 -12.65 -28.90 -17.75
C LEU A 714 -13.22 -30.32 -17.70
N ASP A 715 -14.35 -30.51 -17.00
CA ASP A 715 -15.03 -31.81 -16.94
C ASP A 715 -15.76 -32.19 -18.24
N ARG A 716 -15.80 -31.28 -19.24
CA ARG A 716 -16.44 -31.55 -20.54
C ARG A 716 -15.50 -32.33 -21.46
N THR A 717 -16.03 -33.38 -22.08
CA THR A 717 -15.28 -34.25 -23.00
C THR A 717 -15.18 -33.72 -24.44
N ASP A 718 -15.89 -32.64 -24.77
CA ASP A 718 -16.04 -32.12 -26.13
C ASP A 718 -15.38 -30.75 -26.35
N LEU A 719 -14.43 -30.37 -25.50
CA LEU A 719 -13.70 -29.11 -25.60
C LEU A 719 -12.94 -28.99 -26.94
N THR A 720 -13.15 -27.87 -27.63
CA THR A 720 -12.36 -27.55 -28.82
C THR A 720 -11.00 -26.94 -28.44
N ASN A 721 -10.05 -26.92 -29.38
CA ASN A 721 -8.69 -26.43 -29.11
C ASN A 721 -8.65 -24.99 -28.58
N GLY A 722 -9.45 -24.09 -29.13
CA GLY A 722 -9.58 -22.70 -28.69
C GLY A 722 -10.28 -22.56 -27.35
N GLN A 723 -11.27 -23.42 -27.05
CA GLN A 723 -11.92 -23.43 -25.74
C GLN A 723 -10.93 -23.83 -24.65
N LEU A 724 -10.17 -24.91 -24.88
CA LEU A 724 -9.08 -25.32 -23.99
C LEU A 724 -8.03 -24.20 -23.84
N TYR A 725 -7.68 -23.54 -24.94
CA TYR A 725 -6.72 -22.43 -24.94
C TYR A 725 -7.14 -21.28 -24.00
N LEU A 726 -8.41 -20.85 -24.03
CA LEU A 726 -8.90 -19.82 -23.11
C LEU A 726 -8.97 -20.30 -21.65
N LEU A 727 -9.30 -21.56 -21.41
CA LEU A 727 -9.32 -22.13 -20.05
C LEU A 727 -7.91 -22.18 -19.44
N LEU A 728 -6.88 -22.54 -20.22
CA LEU A 728 -5.49 -22.51 -19.76
C LEU A 728 -5.05 -21.09 -19.37
N MET A 729 -5.52 -20.06 -20.08
CA MET A 729 -5.26 -18.66 -19.69
C MET A 729 -5.95 -18.28 -18.38
N LEU A 730 -7.22 -18.66 -18.20
CA LEU A 730 -7.96 -18.38 -16.97
C LEU A 730 -7.35 -19.09 -15.76
N ALA A 731 -6.93 -20.35 -15.92
CA ALA A 731 -6.34 -21.13 -14.84
C ALA A 731 -5.08 -20.47 -14.25
N ARG A 732 -4.25 -19.84 -15.10
CA ARG A 732 -3.07 -19.06 -14.65
C ARG A 732 -3.42 -17.90 -13.72
N LYS A 733 -4.66 -17.40 -13.78
CA LYS A 733 -5.13 -16.28 -12.94
C LYS A 733 -5.80 -16.75 -11.64
N ALA A 734 -6.15 -18.03 -11.52
CA ALA A 734 -6.80 -18.61 -10.35
C ALA A 734 -5.80 -19.29 -9.37
N TRP A 735 -4.54 -18.81 -9.36
CA TRP A 735 -3.42 -19.46 -8.64
C TRP A 735 -3.61 -19.57 -7.12
N SER A 736 -4.49 -18.75 -6.52
CA SER A 736 -4.84 -18.80 -5.10
C SER A 736 -5.61 -20.06 -4.71
N ASP A 737 -6.29 -20.71 -5.67
CA ASP A 737 -7.18 -21.85 -5.41
C ASP A 737 -6.44 -23.21 -5.50
N GLY A 738 -5.10 -23.19 -5.57
CA GLY A 738 -4.27 -24.38 -5.83
C GLY A 738 -4.04 -24.62 -7.32
N ASP A 739 -3.34 -25.72 -7.66
CA ASP A 739 -3.19 -26.12 -9.07
C ASP A 739 -4.48 -26.78 -9.58
N LEU A 740 -5.28 -26.00 -10.29
CA LEU A 740 -6.57 -26.44 -10.85
C LEU A 740 -6.41 -27.38 -12.05
N LEU A 741 -5.25 -27.38 -12.71
CA LEU A 741 -5.02 -28.12 -13.95
C LEU A 741 -4.34 -29.46 -13.70
N ALA A 742 -3.53 -29.58 -12.64
CA ALA A 742 -2.74 -30.78 -12.34
C ALA A 742 -3.53 -32.10 -12.46
N PRO A 743 -4.77 -32.23 -11.94
CA PRO A 743 -5.52 -33.48 -12.05
C PRO A 743 -5.86 -33.89 -13.49
N SER A 744 -6.06 -32.93 -14.38
CA SER A 744 -6.54 -33.16 -15.76
C SER A 744 -5.40 -33.09 -16.80
N LEU A 745 -4.26 -32.50 -16.44
CA LEU A 745 -3.09 -32.30 -17.30
C LEU A 745 -2.58 -33.59 -17.97
N PRO A 746 -2.42 -34.73 -17.27
CA PRO A 746 -1.97 -35.98 -17.91
C PRO A 746 -2.91 -36.45 -19.04
N ALA A 747 -4.22 -36.38 -18.81
CA ALA A 747 -5.23 -36.71 -19.82
C ALA A 747 -5.16 -35.73 -21.01
N LEU A 748 -5.13 -34.42 -20.73
CA LEU A 748 -5.03 -33.39 -21.77
C LEU A 748 -3.76 -33.53 -22.63
N LEU A 749 -2.61 -33.81 -22.01
CA LEU A 749 -1.34 -34.05 -22.73
C LEU A 749 -1.44 -35.31 -23.61
N SER A 750 -1.96 -36.42 -23.07
CA SER A 750 -2.04 -37.67 -23.82
C SER A 750 -3.06 -37.63 -24.97
N GLU A 751 -4.21 -36.97 -24.78
CA GLU A 751 -5.32 -36.97 -25.73
C GLU A 751 -5.25 -35.83 -26.75
N THR A 752 -4.79 -34.64 -26.32
CA THR A 752 -4.89 -33.41 -27.14
C THR A 752 -3.58 -33.03 -27.81
N TYR A 753 -2.44 -33.18 -27.13
CA TYR A 753 -1.15 -32.61 -27.55
C TYR A 753 -0.76 -32.99 -28.99
N ARG A 754 -0.92 -34.25 -29.37
CA ARG A 754 -0.54 -34.77 -30.71
C ARG A 754 -1.17 -33.99 -31.87
N TYR A 755 -2.40 -33.50 -31.69
CA TYR A 755 -3.18 -32.85 -32.75
C TYR A 755 -3.37 -31.34 -32.54
N ALA A 756 -2.90 -30.84 -31.39
CA ALA A 756 -2.99 -29.45 -31.00
C ALA A 756 -2.16 -28.52 -31.92
N PRO A 757 -2.66 -27.30 -32.20
CA PRO A 757 -1.87 -26.24 -32.80
C PRO A 757 -0.65 -25.86 -31.95
N TYR A 758 0.38 -25.31 -32.58
CA TYR A 758 1.65 -24.96 -31.95
C TYR A 758 1.51 -24.17 -30.63
N HIS A 759 0.74 -23.07 -30.62
CA HIS A 759 0.58 -22.23 -29.42
C HIS A 759 -0.21 -22.91 -28.31
N LEU A 760 -1.14 -23.81 -28.64
CA LEU A 760 -1.84 -24.61 -27.62
C LEU A 760 -0.88 -25.64 -26.99
N LYS A 761 0.01 -26.25 -27.78
CA LYS A 761 1.05 -27.13 -27.24
C LYS A 761 1.95 -26.39 -26.25
N LEU A 762 2.41 -25.19 -26.61
CA LEU A 762 3.20 -24.34 -25.71
C LEU A 762 2.46 -24.06 -24.40
N ASP A 763 1.18 -23.68 -24.48
CA ASP A 763 0.40 -23.35 -23.28
C ASP A 763 0.12 -24.57 -22.39
N LEU A 764 0.01 -25.77 -22.96
CA LEU A 764 -0.07 -27.04 -22.22
C LEU A 764 1.25 -27.37 -21.51
N LEU A 765 2.39 -27.22 -22.19
CA LEU A 765 3.72 -27.44 -21.59
C LEU A 765 4.01 -26.42 -20.49
N HIS A 766 3.65 -25.16 -20.73
CA HIS A 766 3.75 -24.10 -19.73
C HIS A 766 2.87 -24.39 -18.51
N ALA A 767 1.64 -24.90 -18.70
CA ALA A 767 0.81 -25.33 -17.59
C ALA A 767 1.50 -26.44 -16.76
N ALA A 768 2.09 -27.44 -17.42
CA ALA A 768 2.84 -28.50 -16.74
C ALA A 768 4.07 -27.96 -15.96
N HIS A 769 4.82 -27.02 -16.55
CA HIS A 769 5.96 -26.37 -15.88
C HIS A 769 5.57 -25.68 -14.57
N PHE A 770 4.37 -25.08 -14.52
CA PHE A 770 3.87 -24.41 -13.32
C PHE A 770 3.16 -25.32 -12.32
N SER A 771 3.13 -26.64 -12.55
CA SER A 771 2.55 -27.64 -11.64
C SER A 771 3.50 -28.12 -10.53
N TRP A 772 4.56 -27.38 -10.23
CA TRP A 772 5.53 -27.70 -9.17
C TRP A 772 4.92 -27.72 -7.75
N ARG A 773 3.72 -27.16 -7.55
CA ARG A 773 2.94 -27.21 -6.29
C ARG A 773 1.96 -28.38 -6.20
N ALA A 774 1.79 -29.15 -7.27
CA ALA A 774 0.92 -30.33 -7.26
C ALA A 774 1.43 -31.39 -6.28
N SER A 775 0.58 -32.35 -5.91
CA SER A 775 0.99 -33.50 -5.10
C SER A 775 2.02 -34.36 -5.84
N ASP A 776 2.81 -35.13 -5.10
CA ASP A 776 3.86 -35.99 -5.70
C ASP A 776 3.27 -37.02 -6.68
N ASP A 777 2.06 -37.54 -6.39
CA ASP A 777 1.32 -38.45 -7.28
C ASP A 777 0.92 -37.75 -8.59
N GLU A 778 0.43 -36.51 -8.52
CA GLU A 778 0.07 -35.72 -9.70
C GLU A 778 1.31 -35.34 -10.52
N LYS A 779 2.41 -34.95 -9.87
CA LYS A 779 3.68 -34.67 -10.54
C LYS A 779 4.18 -35.89 -11.30
N ALA A 780 4.18 -37.06 -10.66
CA ALA A 780 4.59 -38.31 -11.31
C ALA A 780 3.74 -38.61 -12.55
N ALA A 781 2.41 -38.45 -12.45
CA ALA A 781 1.51 -38.64 -13.59
C ALA A 781 1.75 -37.65 -14.74
N ILE A 782 2.06 -36.38 -14.43
CA ILE A 782 2.41 -35.37 -15.43
C ILE A 782 3.75 -35.68 -16.09
N ILE A 783 4.75 -36.10 -15.30
CA ILE A 783 6.08 -36.51 -15.79
C ILE A 783 5.95 -37.69 -16.77
N ASP A 784 5.17 -38.71 -16.42
CA ASP A 784 4.91 -39.86 -17.30
C ASP A 784 4.23 -39.42 -18.61
N ALA A 785 3.27 -38.50 -18.53
CA ALA A 785 2.60 -37.96 -19.70
C ALA A 785 3.55 -37.15 -20.59
N LEU A 786 4.46 -36.34 -20.01
CA LEU A 786 5.49 -35.59 -20.74
C LEU A 786 6.49 -36.51 -21.44
N HIS A 787 6.95 -37.57 -20.77
CA HIS A 787 7.83 -38.58 -21.38
C HIS A 787 7.15 -39.36 -22.52
N ALA A 788 5.83 -39.52 -22.46
CA ALA A 788 5.06 -40.19 -23.51
C ALA A 788 4.76 -39.31 -24.73
N LEU A 789 5.10 -38.01 -24.68
CA LEU A 789 4.89 -37.11 -25.81
C LEU A 789 5.74 -37.51 -27.02
N PRO A 790 5.24 -37.29 -28.25
CA PRO A 790 6.02 -37.54 -29.45
C PRO A 790 7.22 -36.59 -29.53
N ASP A 791 8.34 -37.08 -30.05
CA ASP A 791 9.52 -36.27 -30.36
C ASP A 791 9.18 -35.21 -31.42
N ASP A 792 8.93 -33.98 -30.95
CA ASP A 792 8.68 -32.81 -31.79
C ASP A 792 10.03 -32.25 -32.23
N GLN A 793 10.37 -32.38 -33.52
CA GLN A 793 11.59 -31.79 -34.13
C GLN A 793 11.65 -30.24 -34.06
N HIS A 794 10.69 -29.60 -33.38
CA HIS A 794 10.63 -28.16 -33.18
C HIS A 794 11.37 -27.78 -31.89
N ILE A 795 12.48 -27.05 -32.05
CA ILE A 795 13.41 -26.73 -30.95
C ILE A 795 12.72 -26.15 -29.72
N PHE A 796 11.81 -25.19 -29.91
CA PHE A 796 11.11 -24.54 -28.79
C PHE A 796 10.17 -25.49 -28.03
N LEU A 797 9.52 -26.46 -28.71
CA LEU A 797 8.65 -27.42 -28.01
C LEU A 797 9.48 -28.43 -27.23
N SER A 798 10.57 -28.92 -27.84
CA SER A 798 11.53 -29.79 -27.17
C SER A 798 12.12 -29.12 -25.93
N SER A 799 12.55 -27.86 -26.04
CA SER A 799 13.05 -27.08 -24.90
C SER A 799 11.99 -26.93 -23.80
N SER A 800 10.75 -26.56 -24.13
CA SER A 800 9.68 -26.42 -23.13
C SER A 800 9.29 -27.74 -22.45
N VAL A 801 9.39 -28.89 -23.12
CA VAL A 801 9.20 -30.20 -22.48
C VAL A 801 10.28 -30.42 -21.42
N VAL A 802 11.54 -30.14 -21.76
CA VAL A 802 12.67 -30.30 -20.84
C VAL A 802 12.59 -29.34 -19.65
N GLU A 803 12.20 -28.09 -19.90
CA GLU A 803 11.95 -27.10 -18.83
C GLU A 803 10.80 -27.53 -17.90
N ALA A 804 9.73 -28.12 -18.44
CA ALA A 804 8.63 -28.64 -17.63
C ALA A 804 9.06 -29.85 -16.80
N LEU A 805 9.78 -30.81 -17.39
CA LEU A 805 10.36 -31.97 -16.69
C LEU A 805 11.32 -31.55 -15.57
N SER A 806 12.18 -30.56 -15.85
CA SER A 806 13.12 -30.01 -14.86
C SER A 806 12.38 -29.38 -13.68
N ALA A 807 11.38 -28.52 -13.94
CA ALA A 807 10.59 -27.88 -12.88
C ALA A 807 9.78 -28.86 -12.00
N LEU A 808 9.45 -30.04 -12.54
CA LEU A 808 8.76 -31.11 -11.82
C LEU A 808 9.71 -32.06 -11.08
N GLY A 809 11.04 -31.87 -11.19
CA GLY A 809 12.05 -32.69 -10.53
C GLY A 809 12.44 -33.98 -11.27
N ALA A 810 12.00 -34.17 -12.52
CA ALA A 810 12.22 -35.43 -13.25
C ALA A 810 13.69 -35.69 -13.66
N LEU A 811 14.52 -34.65 -13.66
CA LEU A 811 15.90 -34.72 -14.16
C LEU A 811 16.96 -34.86 -13.05
N GLU A 812 16.56 -34.82 -11.77
CA GLU A 812 17.50 -34.78 -10.64
C GLU A 812 18.46 -35.99 -10.59
N ASP A 813 17.93 -37.21 -10.80
CA ASP A 813 18.75 -38.44 -10.83
C ASP A 813 19.71 -38.45 -12.03
N SER A 814 19.22 -38.07 -13.21
CA SER A 814 20.04 -37.99 -14.43
C SER A 814 21.13 -36.92 -14.31
N GLU A 815 20.82 -35.79 -13.67
CA GLU A 815 21.76 -34.72 -13.37
C GLU A 815 22.89 -35.22 -12.46
N ALA A 816 22.56 -35.96 -11.39
CA ALA A 816 23.55 -36.54 -10.47
C ALA A 816 24.52 -37.51 -11.18
N GLU A 817 24.04 -38.30 -12.13
CA GLU A 817 24.87 -39.20 -12.95
C GLU A 817 25.87 -38.45 -13.86
N GLN A 818 25.52 -37.25 -14.34
CA GLN A 818 26.40 -36.46 -15.20
C GLN A 818 27.58 -35.80 -14.47
N ILE A 819 27.52 -35.66 -13.15
CA ILE A 819 28.55 -34.97 -12.37
C ILE A 819 29.94 -35.60 -12.60
N GLY A 820 30.04 -36.93 -12.56
CA GLY A 820 31.31 -37.65 -12.74
C GLY A 820 31.98 -37.38 -14.10
N PRO A 821 31.31 -37.68 -15.23
CA PRO A 821 31.81 -37.40 -16.57
C PRO A 821 32.16 -35.93 -16.81
N LEU A 822 31.29 -34.99 -16.43
CA LEU A 822 31.51 -33.55 -16.63
C LEU A 822 32.72 -33.04 -15.85
N ARG A 823 32.93 -33.55 -14.62
CA ARG A 823 34.12 -33.23 -13.81
C ARG A 823 35.41 -33.66 -14.50
N GLN A 824 35.41 -34.83 -15.17
CA GLN A 824 36.57 -35.31 -15.91
C GLN A 824 36.87 -34.45 -17.15
N ILE A 825 35.82 -34.01 -17.87
CA ILE A 825 35.94 -33.11 -19.02
C ILE A 825 36.57 -31.78 -18.60
N LEU A 826 36.04 -31.16 -17.53
CA LEU A 826 36.55 -29.88 -17.04
C LEU A 826 37.99 -30.00 -16.52
N ARG A 827 38.31 -31.06 -15.76
CA ARG A 827 39.69 -31.32 -15.31
C ARG A 827 40.65 -31.46 -16.50
N SER A 828 40.27 -32.20 -17.54
CA SER A 828 41.10 -32.33 -18.75
C SER A 828 41.28 -31.00 -19.48
N ALA A 829 40.28 -30.10 -19.45
CA ALA A 829 40.40 -28.78 -20.04
C ALA A 829 41.38 -27.89 -19.25
N LEU A 830 41.36 -27.96 -17.92
CA LEU A 830 42.28 -27.20 -17.06
C LEU A 830 43.73 -27.69 -17.13
N GLU A 831 43.95 -28.99 -17.31
CA GLU A 831 45.29 -29.59 -17.40
C GLU A 831 45.98 -29.35 -18.77
N ARG A 832 45.22 -29.03 -19.82
CA ARG A 832 45.72 -28.90 -21.20
C ARG A 832 45.55 -27.47 -21.72
N SER A 833 46.62 -26.83 -22.18
CA SER A 833 46.53 -25.50 -22.79
C SER A 833 46.18 -25.57 -24.28
N GLY A 834 45.20 -24.79 -24.75
CA GLY A 834 44.86 -24.65 -26.18
C GLY A 834 43.46 -24.08 -26.44
N SER A 835 43.19 -23.62 -27.67
CA SER A 835 41.92 -22.99 -28.07
C SER A 835 40.70 -23.89 -27.82
N THR A 836 40.80 -25.17 -28.15
CA THR A 836 39.71 -26.15 -27.94
C THR A 836 39.38 -26.37 -26.46
N MET A 837 40.38 -26.28 -25.58
CA MET A 837 40.15 -26.41 -24.13
C MET A 837 39.51 -25.14 -23.57
N ALA A 838 39.87 -23.97 -24.11
CA ALA A 838 39.21 -22.71 -23.77
C ALA A 838 37.74 -22.67 -24.22
N GLU A 839 37.43 -23.19 -25.41
CA GLU A 839 36.05 -23.40 -25.88
C GLU A 839 35.27 -24.33 -24.94
N THR A 840 35.91 -25.40 -24.46
CA THR A 840 35.30 -26.32 -23.48
C THR A 840 34.98 -25.60 -22.16
N ALA A 841 35.90 -24.77 -21.65
CA ALA A 841 35.67 -23.96 -20.45
C ALA A 841 34.52 -22.96 -20.65
N TYR A 842 34.41 -22.34 -21.83
CA TYR A 842 33.31 -21.44 -22.16
C TYR A 842 31.96 -22.17 -22.27
N THR A 843 31.90 -23.34 -22.92
CA THR A 843 30.68 -24.15 -22.97
C THR A 843 30.25 -24.57 -21.56
N PHE A 844 31.19 -24.96 -20.71
CA PHE A 844 30.91 -25.31 -19.31
C PHE A 844 30.37 -24.10 -18.53
N TRP A 845 30.91 -22.90 -18.78
CA TRP A 845 30.40 -21.66 -18.20
C TRP A 845 28.93 -21.40 -18.56
N ILE A 846 28.59 -21.47 -19.86
CA ILE A 846 27.21 -21.23 -20.33
C ILE A 846 26.24 -22.27 -19.77
N ALA A 847 26.67 -23.54 -19.69
CA ALA A 847 25.85 -24.64 -19.21
C ALA A 847 25.45 -24.53 -17.71
N ARG A 848 26.10 -23.63 -16.93
CA ARG A 848 25.65 -23.29 -15.57
C ARG A 848 24.32 -22.54 -15.54
N PHE A 849 23.97 -21.86 -16.63
CA PHE A 849 22.78 -21.01 -16.72
C PHE A 849 21.73 -21.60 -17.66
N ASP A 850 22.18 -22.18 -18.76
CA ASP A 850 21.31 -22.59 -19.87
C ASP A 850 21.62 -24.04 -20.28
N HIS A 851 21.29 -24.99 -19.37
CA HIS A 851 21.38 -26.43 -19.63
C HIS A 851 20.36 -27.20 -18.77
N PRO A 852 19.79 -28.31 -19.28
CA PRO A 852 18.90 -29.20 -18.52
C PRO A 852 19.48 -29.80 -17.23
N TYR A 853 20.80 -29.72 -17.08
CA TYR A 853 21.58 -30.28 -15.96
C TYR A 853 22.44 -29.19 -15.29
N ALA A 854 21.97 -27.94 -15.34
CA ALA A 854 22.71 -26.78 -14.86
C ALA A 854 23.17 -26.96 -13.39
N GLY A 855 22.42 -27.68 -12.56
CA GLY A 855 22.79 -27.97 -11.17
C GLY A 855 24.07 -28.80 -11.06
N ALA A 856 24.32 -29.74 -11.98
CA ALA A 856 25.58 -30.50 -12.04
C ALA A 856 26.77 -29.59 -12.38
N TYR A 857 26.62 -28.69 -13.36
CA TYR A 857 27.67 -27.72 -13.74
C TYR A 857 27.97 -26.76 -12.59
N CYS A 858 26.95 -26.26 -11.90
CA CYS A 858 27.09 -25.42 -10.72
C CYS A 858 27.79 -26.16 -9.57
N THR A 859 27.39 -27.40 -9.27
CA THR A 859 28.02 -28.23 -8.23
C THR A 859 29.51 -28.42 -8.50
N ILE A 860 29.89 -28.78 -9.73
CA ILE A 860 31.30 -28.97 -10.10
C ILE A 860 32.06 -27.64 -9.99
N TYR A 861 31.48 -26.53 -10.45
CA TYR A 861 32.09 -25.21 -10.35
C TYR A 861 32.32 -24.81 -8.88
N ASP A 862 31.36 -25.11 -8.00
CA ASP A 862 31.41 -24.83 -6.56
C ASP A 862 32.38 -25.74 -5.79
N GLU A 863 32.79 -26.88 -6.36
CA GLU A 863 33.84 -27.74 -5.82
C GLU A 863 35.26 -27.30 -6.22
N LEU A 864 35.42 -26.51 -7.28
CA LEU A 864 36.74 -26.08 -7.75
C LEU A 864 37.44 -25.19 -6.71
N GLY A 865 38.77 -25.33 -6.60
CA GLY A 865 39.60 -24.39 -5.85
C GLY A 865 39.69 -23.02 -6.54
N ALA A 866 40.05 -21.98 -5.79
CA ALA A 866 40.12 -20.60 -6.31
C ALA A 866 41.03 -20.46 -7.56
N ALA A 867 42.16 -21.15 -7.59
CA ALA A 867 43.10 -21.12 -8.72
C ALA A 867 42.48 -21.74 -10.00
N ASP A 868 41.87 -22.92 -9.87
CA ASP A 868 41.25 -23.65 -10.98
C ASP A 868 40.02 -22.89 -11.52
N ARG A 869 39.21 -22.29 -10.64
CA ARG A 869 38.10 -21.43 -11.05
C ARG A 869 38.61 -20.24 -11.86
N LYS A 870 39.61 -19.53 -11.34
CA LYS A 870 40.17 -18.38 -12.06
C LYS A 870 40.70 -18.78 -13.43
N GLN A 871 41.46 -19.87 -13.52
CA GLN A 871 41.98 -20.38 -14.78
C GLN A 871 40.85 -20.72 -15.76
N MET A 872 39.80 -21.38 -15.30
CA MET A 872 38.61 -21.68 -16.12
C MET A 872 37.97 -20.40 -16.68
N LEU A 873 37.78 -19.39 -15.84
CA LEU A 873 37.17 -18.11 -16.24
C LEU A 873 38.06 -17.34 -17.21
N GLU A 874 39.38 -17.34 -17.03
CA GLU A 874 40.33 -16.73 -17.96
C GLU A 874 40.28 -17.41 -19.34
N MET A 875 40.23 -18.75 -19.34
CA MET A 875 40.06 -19.54 -20.56
C MET A 875 38.73 -19.21 -21.25
N ALA A 876 37.62 -19.21 -20.53
CA ALA A 876 36.30 -18.89 -21.06
C ALA A 876 36.24 -17.45 -21.60
N ALA A 877 36.72 -16.47 -20.84
CA ALA A 877 36.76 -15.06 -21.24
C ALA A 877 37.67 -14.82 -22.44
N GLY A 878 38.69 -15.67 -22.67
CA GLY A 878 39.57 -15.59 -23.84
C GLY A 878 38.89 -15.94 -25.17
N VAL A 879 37.83 -16.76 -25.15
CA VAL A 879 37.14 -17.23 -26.37
C VAL A 879 35.68 -16.83 -26.47
N ALA A 880 35.09 -16.30 -25.38
CA ALA A 880 33.69 -15.87 -25.37
C ALA A 880 33.39 -14.87 -26.51
N PRO A 881 32.28 -15.07 -27.25
CA PRO A 881 31.75 -14.07 -28.19
C PRO A 881 31.33 -12.79 -27.46
N LEU A 882 31.51 -11.64 -28.11
CA LEU A 882 31.27 -10.33 -27.47
C LEU A 882 29.78 -10.05 -27.19
N ASP A 883 28.90 -10.66 -27.97
CA ASP A 883 27.45 -10.49 -27.97
C ASP A 883 26.70 -11.67 -27.34
N ALA A 884 27.40 -12.71 -26.85
CA ALA A 884 26.77 -13.85 -26.22
C ALA A 884 26.23 -13.51 -24.82
N SER A 885 25.10 -14.12 -24.45
CA SER A 885 24.51 -14.01 -23.12
C SER A 885 25.45 -14.52 -22.03
N PHE A 886 25.24 -14.04 -20.79
CA PHE A 886 26.02 -14.41 -19.60
C PHE A 886 27.50 -13.98 -19.59
N CYS A 887 27.94 -13.11 -20.51
CA CYS A 887 29.28 -12.52 -20.47
C CYS A 887 29.46 -11.50 -19.33
N GLY A 888 28.38 -10.82 -18.92
CA GLY A 888 28.39 -9.89 -17.77
C GLY A 888 28.86 -10.57 -16.48
N PRO A 889 28.15 -11.62 -16.00
CA PRO A 889 28.57 -12.39 -14.83
C PRO A 889 29.96 -13.02 -14.97
N LEU A 890 30.37 -13.42 -16.18
CA LEU A 890 31.73 -13.94 -16.45
C LEU A 890 32.81 -12.90 -16.14
N MET A 891 32.63 -11.67 -16.63
CA MET A 891 33.57 -10.57 -16.38
C MET A 891 33.63 -10.20 -14.90
N VAL A 892 32.50 -10.26 -14.21
CA VAL A 892 32.40 -9.97 -12.77
C VAL A 892 33.13 -11.02 -11.94
N GLU A 893 32.83 -12.31 -12.14
CA GLU A 893 33.48 -13.41 -11.40
C GLU A 893 34.98 -13.48 -11.68
N LEU A 894 35.40 -13.13 -12.91
CA LEU A 894 36.82 -13.03 -13.22
C LEU A 894 37.48 -11.85 -12.49
N ALA A 895 36.82 -10.68 -12.47
CA ALA A 895 37.36 -9.49 -11.81
C ALA A 895 37.31 -9.58 -10.27
N GLU A 896 36.43 -10.39 -9.68
CA GLU A 896 36.34 -10.67 -8.24
C GLU A 896 37.66 -11.18 -7.64
N PHE A 897 38.48 -11.88 -8.43
CA PHE A 897 39.83 -12.31 -8.01
C PHE A 897 40.80 -11.15 -7.75
N GLY A 898 40.47 -9.93 -8.18
CA GLY A 898 41.29 -8.74 -7.97
C GLY A 898 42.65 -8.78 -8.67
N ASP A 899 42.82 -9.63 -9.69
CA ASP A 899 44.06 -9.68 -10.47
C ASP A 899 44.02 -8.66 -11.62
N PRO A 900 44.88 -7.62 -11.61
CA PRO A 900 44.94 -6.63 -12.68
C PRO A 900 45.24 -7.25 -14.07
N LEU A 901 45.90 -8.41 -14.15
CA LEU A 901 46.19 -9.08 -15.42
C LEU A 901 44.93 -9.58 -16.13
N SER A 902 43.90 -9.95 -15.37
CA SER A 902 42.61 -10.39 -15.93
C SER A 902 41.89 -9.24 -16.67
N GLY A 903 42.24 -7.99 -16.39
CA GLY A 903 41.69 -6.82 -17.08
C GLY A 903 41.97 -6.80 -18.59
N ALA A 904 43.04 -7.45 -19.06
CA ALA A 904 43.33 -7.56 -20.49
C ALA A 904 42.27 -8.42 -21.24
N LEU A 905 41.71 -9.43 -20.57
CA LEU A 905 40.64 -10.27 -21.14
C LEU A 905 39.31 -9.51 -21.19
N VAL A 906 39.01 -8.74 -20.14
CA VAL A 906 37.80 -7.90 -20.03
C VAL A 906 37.81 -6.75 -21.05
N ALA A 907 39.00 -6.22 -21.39
CA ALA A 907 39.13 -5.06 -22.29
C ALA A 907 38.49 -5.26 -23.68
N ARG A 908 38.30 -6.52 -24.12
CA ARG A 908 37.64 -6.85 -25.39
C ARG A 908 36.20 -6.33 -25.50
N TRP A 909 35.49 -6.23 -24.37
CA TRP A 909 34.11 -5.73 -24.29
C TRP A 909 34.02 -4.20 -24.16
N LEU A 910 35.14 -3.47 -24.17
CA LEU A 910 35.15 -2.00 -24.24
C LEU A 910 34.83 -1.46 -25.64
N ALA A 911 34.78 -2.33 -26.65
CA ALA A 911 34.34 -1.97 -27.98
C ALA A 911 32.85 -1.63 -27.98
N LEU A 912 32.47 -0.61 -28.76
CA LEU A 912 31.07 -0.25 -28.93
C LEU A 912 30.26 -1.44 -29.48
N PRO A 913 29.09 -1.74 -28.90
CA PRO A 913 28.23 -2.82 -29.40
C PRO A 913 27.86 -2.68 -30.89
N PRO A 914 27.56 -3.79 -31.59
CA PRO A 914 26.98 -3.68 -32.92
C PRO A 914 25.61 -2.96 -32.88
N GLN A 915 25.42 -1.95 -33.73
CA GLN A 915 24.13 -1.23 -33.83
C GLN A 915 22.96 -2.12 -34.31
N ARG A 916 23.28 -3.30 -34.85
CA ARG A 916 22.33 -4.38 -35.16
C ARG A 916 22.73 -5.60 -34.33
N CYS A 917 22.00 -5.85 -33.26
CA CYS A 917 22.20 -6.98 -32.36
C CYS A 917 20.84 -7.58 -32.00
N VAL A 918 20.79 -8.89 -31.78
CA VAL A 918 19.58 -9.62 -31.38
C VAL A 918 19.18 -9.26 -29.94
N MET A 919 20.18 -9.04 -29.06
CA MET A 919 20.00 -8.74 -27.64
C MET A 919 20.68 -7.41 -27.27
N PRO A 920 20.10 -6.26 -27.66
CA PRO A 920 20.71 -4.95 -27.42
C PRO A 920 20.91 -4.62 -25.94
N GLN A 921 20.02 -5.08 -25.05
CA GLN A 921 20.17 -4.84 -23.61
C GLN A 921 21.41 -5.52 -23.03
N ASP A 922 21.64 -6.79 -23.40
CA ASP A 922 22.81 -7.55 -22.95
C ASP A 922 24.11 -6.94 -23.49
N ALA A 923 24.11 -6.52 -24.76
CA ALA A 923 25.29 -5.90 -25.36
C ALA A 923 25.68 -4.59 -24.65
N ILE A 924 24.72 -3.74 -24.29
CA ILE A 924 24.95 -2.55 -23.46
C ILE A 924 25.40 -2.94 -22.05
N LYS A 925 24.77 -3.94 -21.42
CA LYS A 925 25.17 -4.46 -20.10
C LYS A 925 26.63 -4.93 -20.11
N HIS A 926 27.06 -5.68 -21.12
CA HIS A 926 28.45 -6.13 -21.24
C HIS A 926 29.43 -4.96 -21.39
N PHE A 927 29.11 -4.02 -22.28
CA PHE A 927 29.93 -2.83 -22.50
C PHE A 927 30.16 -2.02 -21.22
N LEU A 928 29.10 -1.80 -20.43
CA LEU A 928 29.19 -1.02 -19.19
C LEU A 928 29.87 -1.81 -18.06
N THR A 929 29.57 -3.11 -17.94
CA THR A 929 30.22 -4.01 -16.98
C THR A 929 31.73 -4.05 -17.21
N ALA A 930 32.18 -4.09 -18.46
CA ALA A 930 33.60 -4.07 -18.80
C ALA A 930 34.30 -2.78 -18.35
N HIS A 931 33.66 -1.61 -18.54
CA HIS A 931 34.20 -0.32 -18.07
C HIS A 931 34.33 -0.28 -16.54
N ILE A 932 33.32 -0.77 -15.82
CA ILE A 932 33.32 -0.80 -14.35
C ILE A 932 34.36 -1.81 -13.82
N ALA A 933 34.38 -3.03 -14.37
CA ALA A 933 35.31 -4.08 -13.96
C ALA A 933 36.76 -3.66 -14.20
N LEU A 934 37.08 -3.07 -15.36
CA LEU A 934 38.41 -2.55 -15.66
C LEU A 934 38.84 -1.46 -14.67
N ALA A 935 37.92 -0.56 -14.30
CA ALA A 935 38.19 0.48 -13.30
C ALA A 935 38.47 -0.10 -11.91
N ARG A 936 37.72 -1.13 -11.50
CA ARG A 936 37.89 -1.83 -10.22
C ARG A 936 39.15 -2.69 -10.16
N LEU A 937 39.69 -3.09 -11.32
CA LEU A 937 41.00 -3.74 -11.44
C LEU A 937 42.16 -2.73 -11.55
N GLU A 938 41.89 -1.43 -11.41
CA GLU A 938 42.87 -0.34 -11.46
C GLU A 938 43.70 -0.31 -12.76
N ARG A 939 43.12 -0.82 -13.85
CA ARG A 939 43.76 -0.86 -15.17
C ARG A 939 43.46 0.40 -15.97
N GLU A 940 44.46 0.87 -16.71
CA GLU A 940 44.29 1.99 -17.63
C GLU A 940 43.35 1.63 -18.78
N LEU A 941 42.54 2.62 -19.17
CA LEU A 941 41.65 2.51 -20.31
C LEU A 941 42.49 2.50 -21.61
N PRO A 942 42.35 1.49 -22.48
CA PRO A 942 43.15 1.39 -23.70
C PRO A 942 42.97 2.62 -24.63
N LEU A 943 44.09 3.18 -25.08
CA LEU A 943 44.14 4.37 -25.95
C LEU A 943 43.92 4.05 -27.43
N ASP A 944 44.04 2.78 -27.83
CA ASP A 944 43.95 2.28 -29.21
C ASP A 944 42.53 1.91 -29.65
N ARG A 945 41.51 2.35 -28.91
CA ARG A 945 40.10 2.14 -29.25
C ARG A 945 39.72 2.93 -30.51
N PRO A 946 38.97 2.35 -31.46
CA PRO A 946 38.47 3.08 -32.63
C PRO A 946 37.67 4.31 -32.20
N PRO A 947 37.91 5.50 -32.78
CA PRO A 947 37.15 6.68 -32.42
C PRO A 947 35.69 6.53 -32.89
N PRO A 948 34.70 7.01 -32.10
CA PRO A 948 33.31 7.01 -32.52
C PRO A 948 33.12 7.87 -33.77
N GLN A 949 32.33 7.38 -34.74
CA GLN A 949 32.07 8.05 -36.01
C GLN A 949 30.76 8.82 -36.00
N LEU A 950 29.77 8.34 -35.24
CA LEU A 950 28.46 8.96 -35.11
C LEU A 950 28.30 9.66 -33.76
N PRO A 951 27.42 10.68 -33.66
CA PRO A 951 27.15 11.31 -32.36
C PRO A 951 26.51 10.35 -31.34
N SER A 952 25.73 9.38 -31.78
CA SER A 952 25.17 8.31 -30.92
C SER A 952 26.25 7.40 -30.34
N GLU A 953 27.25 7.03 -31.15
CA GLU A 953 28.43 6.29 -30.72
C GLU A 953 29.26 7.09 -29.71
N ALA A 954 29.46 8.38 -29.99
CA ALA A 954 30.21 9.26 -29.11
C ALA A 954 29.52 9.44 -27.75
N ALA A 955 28.19 9.54 -27.72
CA ALA A 955 27.42 9.63 -26.49
C ALA A 955 27.51 8.35 -25.66
N LEU A 956 27.33 7.17 -26.27
CA LEU A 956 27.43 5.90 -25.55
C LEU A 956 28.85 5.64 -25.03
N ALA A 957 29.88 5.93 -25.84
CA ALA A 957 31.28 5.84 -25.43
C ALA A 957 31.56 6.75 -24.22
N ALA A 958 31.09 8.01 -24.26
CA ALA A 958 31.24 8.94 -23.15
C ALA A 958 30.58 8.42 -21.86
N CYS A 959 29.41 7.78 -21.94
CA CYS A 959 28.79 7.16 -20.79
C CYS A 959 29.63 6.02 -20.19
N GLY A 960 30.19 5.15 -21.02
CA GLY A 960 31.11 4.08 -20.56
C GLY A 960 32.34 4.66 -19.85
N GLU A 961 32.94 5.70 -20.41
CA GLU A 961 34.09 6.39 -19.80
C GLU A 961 33.76 7.04 -18.46
N ILE A 962 32.58 7.65 -18.33
CA ILE A 962 32.11 8.20 -17.05
C ILE A 962 32.02 7.10 -15.99
N LEU A 963 31.40 5.95 -16.31
CA LEU A 963 31.30 4.84 -15.35
C LEU A 963 32.67 4.27 -14.97
N TYR A 964 33.61 4.21 -15.93
CA TYR A 964 34.99 3.84 -15.63
C TYR A 964 35.63 4.81 -14.62
N TRP A 965 35.61 6.12 -14.89
CA TRP A 965 36.25 7.10 -14.00
C TRP A 965 35.61 7.17 -12.61
N LEU A 966 34.28 7.06 -12.52
CA LEU A 966 33.57 7.05 -11.24
C LEU A 966 33.93 5.84 -10.35
N ASN A 967 34.47 4.76 -10.93
CA ASN A 967 34.76 3.50 -10.24
C ASN A 967 36.26 3.19 -10.09
N ARG A 968 37.17 4.14 -10.40
CA ARG A 968 38.62 3.98 -10.21
C ARG A 968 39.01 4.02 -8.74
N LEU A 969 39.44 2.89 -8.17
CA LEU A 969 39.73 2.74 -6.74
C LEU A 969 40.96 3.52 -6.26
N ASP A 970 41.93 3.74 -7.15
CA ASP A 970 43.19 4.42 -6.89
C ASP A 970 43.07 5.96 -6.93
N LEU A 971 41.91 6.49 -7.33
CA LEU A 971 41.65 7.93 -7.41
C LEU A 971 40.73 8.41 -6.28
N ALA A 972 40.99 9.62 -5.76
CA ALA A 972 40.08 10.28 -4.83
C ALA A 972 38.77 10.70 -5.56
N SER A 973 37.66 10.82 -4.82
CA SER A 973 36.34 11.12 -5.42
C SER A 973 36.28 12.44 -6.19
N GLU A 974 37.08 13.44 -5.81
CA GLU A 974 37.20 14.71 -6.55
C GLU A 974 37.91 14.50 -7.89
N ASP A 975 39.00 13.74 -7.91
CA ASP A 975 39.75 13.43 -9.13
C ASP A 975 38.94 12.56 -10.09
N GLN A 976 38.22 11.56 -9.56
CA GLN A 976 37.27 10.74 -10.34
C GLN A 976 36.27 11.63 -11.07
N ARG A 977 35.67 12.61 -10.37
CA ARG A 977 34.71 13.55 -10.95
C ARG A 977 35.37 14.49 -11.96
N GLY A 978 36.60 14.94 -11.70
CA GLY A 978 37.38 15.79 -12.60
C GLY A 978 37.66 15.13 -13.95
N GLN A 979 37.98 13.83 -13.95
CA GLN A 979 38.23 13.06 -15.17
C GLN A 979 36.98 12.88 -16.05
N CYS A 980 35.77 12.98 -15.48
CA CYS A 980 34.52 12.92 -16.24
C CYS A 980 34.25 14.18 -17.09
N SER A 981 35.02 15.27 -16.94
CA SER A 981 34.78 16.54 -17.64
C SER A 981 34.77 16.43 -19.17
N GLY A 982 35.71 15.66 -19.74
CA GLY A 982 35.79 15.41 -21.19
C GLY A 982 34.56 14.67 -21.73
N PRO A 983 34.24 13.47 -21.19
CA PRO A 983 33.02 12.74 -21.54
C PRO A 983 31.72 13.54 -21.33
N LEU A 984 31.60 14.30 -20.24
CA LEU A 984 30.42 15.15 -20.00
C LEU A 984 30.28 16.25 -21.06
N ALA A 985 31.39 16.82 -21.53
CA ALA A 985 31.37 17.81 -22.61
C ALA A 985 30.87 17.21 -23.94
N ILE A 986 30.97 15.90 -24.16
CA ILE A 986 30.37 15.20 -25.30
C ILE A 986 28.84 15.12 -25.10
N LEU A 987 28.39 14.69 -23.91
CA LEU A 987 26.96 14.57 -23.60
C LEU A 987 26.24 15.94 -23.58
N ALA A 988 26.95 17.02 -23.24
CA ALA A 988 26.45 18.38 -23.26
C ALA A 988 26.25 18.98 -24.67
N ARG A 989 26.63 18.26 -25.75
CA ARG A 989 26.40 18.72 -27.13
C ARG A 989 24.95 18.49 -27.55
N HIS A 990 24.02 19.24 -26.97
CA HIS A 990 22.58 19.02 -27.14
C HIS A 990 22.10 19.01 -28.61
N LYS A 991 22.73 19.79 -29.49
CA LYS A 991 22.43 19.82 -30.92
C LYS A 991 22.73 18.50 -31.65
N ALA A 992 23.51 17.62 -31.04
CA ALA A 992 23.80 16.30 -31.58
C ALA A 992 22.70 15.26 -31.27
N GLY A 993 21.78 15.56 -30.34
CA GLY A 993 20.58 14.76 -30.10
C GLY A 993 20.76 13.34 -29.56
N ALA A 994 21.99 12.95 -29.22
CA ALA A 994 22.31 11.56 -28.89
C ALA A 994 22.28 11.23 -27.39
N ALA A 995 22.51 12.22 -26.53
CA ALA A 995 22.72 12.00 -25.09
C ALA A 995 21.49 11.42 -24.36
N PRO A 996 20.24 11.90 -24.61
CA PRO A 996 19.06 11.33 -23.96
C PRO A 996 18.84 9.87 -24.33
N ALA A 997 19.07 9.49 -25.59
CA ALA A 997 18.95 8.12 -26.05
C ALA A 997 20.02 7.22 -25.42
N ALA A 998 21.27 7.67 -25.32
CA ALA A 998 22.33 6.92 -24.63
C ALA A 998 21.99 6.70 -23.14
N LEU A 999 21.52 7.73 -22.45
CA LEU A 999 21.07 7.60 -21.05
C LEU A 999 19.85 6.69 -20.90
N TYR A 1000 18.93 6.69 -21.87
CA TYR A 1000 17.80 5.77 -21.91
C TYR A 1000 18.25 4.31 -22.07
N GLU A 1001 19.17 4.03 -23.02
CA GLU A 1001 19.71 2.68 -23.24
C GLU A 1001 20.41 2.14 -21.99
N ILE A 1002 21.10 3.00 -21.23
CA ILE A 1002 21.69 2.61 -19.95
C ILE A 1002 20.62 2.37 -18.89
N GLY A 1003 19.66 3.28 -18.78
CA GLY A 1003 18.59 3.22 -17.77
C GLY A 1003 17.65 2.01 -17.91
N ARG A 1004 17.48 1.48 -19.13
CA ARG A 1004 16.69 0.26 -19.38
C ARG A 1004 17.46 -1.04 -19.17
N CYS A 1005 18.79 -0.98 -19.02
CA CYS A 1005 19.60 -2.15 -18.77
C CYS A 1005 19.69 -2.40 -17.26
N TYR A 1006 19.35 -3.62 -16.82
CA TYR A 1006 19.57 -4.01 -15.43
C TYR A 1006 21.06 -4.28 -15.19
N ILE A 1007 21.74 -3.26 -14.67
CA ILE A 1007 23.18 -3.27 -14.36
C ILE A 1007 23.28 -3.28 -12.84
N GLY A 1008 23.62 -4.42 -12.24
CA GLY A 1008 23.66 -4.54 -10.78
C GLY A 1008 23.96 -5.95 -10.29
N GLU A 1009 23.52 -6.96 -11.03
CA GLU A 1009 23.72 -8.36 -10.69
C GLU A 1009 25.20 -8.71 -10.54
N GLY A 1010 25.62 -9.05 -9.32
CA GLY A 1010 26.97 -9.47 -8.96
C GLY A 1010 28.02 -8.36 -8.91
N LEU A 1011 27.71 -7.11 -9.26
CA LEU A 1011 28.70 -6.02 -9.28
C LEU A 1011 29.28 -5.68 -7.89
N ASP A 1012 28.58 -6.05 -6.83
CA ASP A 1012 29.02 -5.98 -5.44
C ASP A 1012 30.22 -6.90 -5.13
N ARG A 1013 30.44 -7.94 -5.95
CA ARG A 1013 31.60 -8.84 -5.88
C ARG A 1013 32.88 -8.25 -6.48
N LEU A 1014 32.78 -7.13 -7.21
CA LEU A 1014 33.96 -6.48 -7.77
C LEU A 1014 34.88 -5.94 -6.66
N PRO A 1015 36.20 -5.84 -6.90
CA PRO A 1015 37.14 -5.32 -5.92
C PRO A 1015 36.77 -3.94 -5.35
N GLY A 1016 37.13 -3.71 -4.09
CA GLY A 1016 36.96 -2.43 -3.38
C GLY A 1016 35.79 -2.43 -2.39
N ALA A 1017 35.98 -1.75 -1.26
CA ALA A 1017 35.01 -1.75 -0.15
C ALA A 1017 33.72 -0.95 -0.41
N MET A 1018 33.70 -0.10 -1.44
CA MET A 1018 32.55 0.73 -1.80
C MET A 1018 31.77 0.11 -2.95
N ALA A 1019 30.44 0.13 -2.86
CA ALA A 1019 29.57 -0.29 -3.95
C ALA A 1019 29.86 0.48 -5.26
N PRO A 1020 29.73 -0.15 -6.44
CA PRO A 1020 29.88 0.53 -7.72
C PRO A 1020 28.95 1.73 -7.89
N ARG A 1021 29.50 2.83 -8.42
CA ARG A 1021 28.77 4.07 -8.72
C ARG A 1021 28.21 3.99 -10.13
N LEU A 1022 26.89 3.89 -10.25
CA LEU A 1022 26.19 3.65 -11.51
C LEU A 1022 25.28 4.83 -11.95
N SER A 1023 24.92 5.72 -11.02
CA SER A 1023 23.87 6.72 -11.24
C SER A 1023 24.42 8.05 -11.77
N PHE A 1024 24.24 8.30 -13.07
CA PHE A 1024 24.53 9.60 -13.68
C PHE A 1024 23.73 10.74 -13.04
N GLU A 1025 22.48 10.49 -12.67
CA GLU A 1025 21.57 11.48 -12.10
C GLU A 1025 22.01 11.93 -10.70
N THR A 1026 22.62 11.04 -9.92
CA THR A 1026 23.16 11.35 -8.58
C THR A 1026 24.47 12.13 -8.70
N GLU A 1027 25.34 11.72 -9.62
CA GLU A 1027 26.69 12.29 -9.75
C GLU A 1027 26.72 13.62 -10.51
N PHE A 1028 25.92 13.72 -11.58
CA PHE A 1028 25.93 14.83 -12.55
C PHE A 1028 24.52 15.40 -12.77
N ARG A 1029 23.83 15.68 -11.66
CA ARG A 1029 22.43 16.12 -11.66
C ARG A 1029 22.14 17.30 -12.59
N SER A 1030 22.96 18.36 -12.53
CA SER A 1030 22.78 19.58 -13.32
C SER A 1030 22.92 19.33 -14.82
N GLU A 1031 23.91 18.52 -15.19
CA GLU A 1031 24.25 18.17 -16.56
C GLU A 1031 23.16 17.29 -17.16
N VAL A 1032 22.70 16.27 -16.42
CA VAL A 1032 21.60 15.40 -16.84
C VAL A 1032 20.28 16.19 -16.95
N ALA A 1033 19.99 17.10 -16.01
CA ALA A 1033 18.82 17.97 -16.10
C ALA A 1033 18.87 18.86 -17.36
N SER A 1034 20.04 19.41 -17.69
CA SER A 1034 20.23 20.19 -18.91
C SER A 1034 19.99 19.35 -20.18
N ILE A 1035 20.49 18.11 -20.21
CA ILE A 1035 20.28 17.16 -21.31
C ILE A 1035 18.78 16.90 -21.51
N PHE A 1036 18.04 16.59 -20.44
CA PHE A 1036 16.60 16.34 -20.53
C PHE A 1036 15.79 17.59 -20.90
N ARG A 1037 16.13 18.77 -20.38
CA ARG A 1037 15.49 20.04 -20.79
C ARG A 1037 15.60 20.27 -22.29
N GLN A 1038 16.80 20.09 -22.84
CA GLN A 1038 17.05 20.28 -24.27
C GLN A 1038 16.35 19.21 -25.11
N CYS A 1039 16.26 17.97 -24.61
CA CYS A 1039 15.49 16.90 -25.23
C CYS A 1039 14.00 17.28 -25.39
N LEU A 1040 13.39 17.82 -24.32
CA LEU A 1040 11.98 18.23 -24.32
C LEU A 1040 11.74 19.51 -25.13
N GLN A 1041 12.74 20.39 -25.25
CA GLN A 1041 12.65 21.61 -26.04
C GLN A 1041 12.79 21.35 -27.56
N PHE A 1042 13.64 20.38 -27.94
CA PHE A 1042 13.95 20.04 -29.34
C PHE A 1042 13.81 18.52 -29.58
N PRO A 1043 12.58 17.97 -29.50
CA PRO A 1043 12.33 16.54 -29.65
C PRO A 1043 12.75 15.99 -31.02
N GLU A 1044 12.70 16.81 -32.07
CA GLU A 1044 13.04 16.42 -33.44
C GLU A 1044 14.54 16.14 -33.66
N LEU A 1045 15.41 16.59 -32.75
CA LEU A 1045 16.85 16.38 -32.87
C LEU A 1045 17.31 15.00 -32.38
N GLN A 1046 16.45 14.26 -31.65
CA GLN A 1046 16.91 13.07 -30.94
C GLN A 1046 17.22 11.91 -31.87
N ILE A 1047 18.39 11.29 -31.67
CA ILE A 1047 18.85 10.14 -32.44
C ILE A 1047 19.22 8.98 -31.51
N GLY A 1048 18.78 7.78 -31.89
CA GLY A 1048 19.08 6.55 -31.17
C GLY A 1048 20.46 5.98 -31.47
N TYR A 1049 20.94 5.10 -30.60
CA TYR A 1049 22.11 4.27 -30.87
C TYR A 1049 21.78 3.07 -31.76
N PHE A 1050 20.68 2.36 -31.46
CA PHE A 1050 20.20 1.23 -32.24
C PHE A 1050 19.24 1.69 -33.35
N SER A 1051 19.17 0.93 -34.44
CA SER A 1051 18.37 1.27 -35.64
C SER A 1051 16.86 1.34 -35.43
N HIS A 1052 16.33 0.83 -34.31
CA HIS A 1052 14.89 0.77 -33.99
C HIS A 1052 14.50 1.63 -32.79
N THR A 1053 15.23 2.70 -32.51
CA THR A 1053 14.96 3.54 -31.33
C THR A 1053 13.71 4.40 -31.54
N ASP A 1054 12.74 4.28 -30.63
CA ASP A 1054 11.51 5.08 -30.64
C ASP A 1054 11.69 6.42 -29.91
N LEU A 1055 11.39 7.51 -30.62
CA LEU A 1055 11.44 8.86 -30.08
C LEU A 1055 10.49 9.06 -28.89
N GLN A 1056 9.29 8.47 -28.93
CA GLN A 1056 8.33 8.65 -27.84
C GLN A 1056 8.86 8.07 -26.53
N THR A 1057 9.54 6.93 -26.63
CA THR A 1057 10.18 6.28 -25.49
C THR A 1057 11.30 7.14 -24.88
N ILE A 1058 12.15 7.77 -25.72
CA ILE A 1058 13.19 8.70 -25.24
C ILE A 1058 12.57 9.89 -24.52
N LEU A 1059 11.50 10.48 -25.09
CA LEU A 1059 10.83 11.63 -24.50
C LEU A 1059 10.14 11.26 -23.17
N ASN A 1060 9.48 10.10 -23.09
CA ASN A 1060 8.92 9.58 -21.84
C ASN A 1060 9.99 9.38 -20.76
N TYR A 1061 11.16 8.87 -21.15
CA TYR A 1061 12.31 8.74 -20.25
C TYR A 1061 12.80 10.11 -19.76
N ALA A 1062 12.92 11.10 -20.66
CA ALA A 1062 13.31 12.45 -20.29
C ALA A 1062 12.30 13.14 -19.36
N ILE A 1063 10.98 13.01 -19.61
CA ILE A 1063 9.92 13.53 -18.75
C ILE A 1063 10.03 12.93 -17.34
N SER A 1064 10.19 11.61 -17.26
CA SER A 1064 10.36 10.91 -15.99
C SER A 1064 11.67 11.29 -15.29
N GLY A 1065 12.74 11.48 -16.06
CA GLY A 1065 14.04 11.93 -15.59
C GLY A 1065 14.01 13.35 -15.02
N MET A 1066 13.26 14.27 -15.63
CA MET A 1066 13.08 15.64 -15.13
C MET A 1066 12.52 15.67 -13.71
N ALA A 1067 11.69 14.69 -13.33
CA ALA A 1067 11.21 14.56 -11.96
C ALA A 1067 12.37 14.34 -10.96
N ARG A 1068 13.32 13.47 -11.33
CA ARG A 1068 14.48 13.10 -10.51
C ARG A 1068 15.52 14.21 -10.47
N VAL A 1069 15.87 14.82 -11.59
CA VAL A 1069 17.00 15.77 -11.67
C VAL A 1069 16.63 17.26 -11.73
N GLY A 1070 15.41 17.63 -12.17
CA GLY A 1070 15.00 19.01 -12.46
C GLY A 1070 14.84 19.95 -11.25
N ASP A 1071 14.28 21.14 -11.48
CA ASP A 1071 13.99 22.12 -10.44
C ASP A 1071 12.64 22.83 -10.68
N VAL A 1072 12.31 23.82 -9.85
CA VAL A 1072 11.00 24.52 -9.89
C VAL A 1072 10.69 25.15 -11.23
N THR A 1073 11.71 25.52 -12.02
CA THR A 1073 11.53 26.14 -13.33
C THR A 1073 10.98 25.17 -14.37
N ASP A 1074 11.12 23.86 -14.14
CA ASP A 1074 10.69 22.81 -15.06
C ASP A 1074 9.20 22.45 -14.93
N LEU A 1075 8.54 22.85 -13.83
CA LEU A 1075 7.13 22.55 -13.58
C LEU A 1075 6.20 23.13 -14.66
N ALA A 1076 6.52 24.30 -15.21
CA ALA A 1076 5.73 24.90 -16.28
C ALA A 1076 5.75 24.02 -17.55
N THR A 1077 6.94 23.55 -17.94
CA THR A 1077 7.13 22.66 -19.10
C THR A 1077 6.42 21.33 -18.88
N LEU A 1078 6.56 20.72 -17.70
CA LEU A 1078 5.90 19.45 -17.39
C LEU A 1078 4.37 19.59 -17.33
N ARG A 1079 3.84 20.68 -16.76
CA ARG A 1079 2.40 20.95 -16.74
C ARG A 1079 1.81 21.16 -18.12
N ALA A 1080 2.55 21.79 -19.04
CA ALA A 1080 2.12 21.92 -20.43
C ALA A 1080 1.96 20.55 -21.13
N LEU A 1081 2.70 19.53 -20.67
CA LEU A 1081 2.64 18.17 -21.20
C LEU A 1081 1.52 17.30 -20.59
N VAL A 1082 0.87 17.72 -19.50
CA VAL A 1082 -0.19 16.94 -18.82
C VAL A 1082 -1.38 16.63 -19.73
N ALA A 1083 -1.73 17.56 -20.63
CA ALA A 1083 -2.82 17.38 -21.59
C ALA A 1083 -2.41 16.56 -22.83
N SER A 1084 -1.14 16.15 -22.95
CA SER A 1084 -0.69 15.33 -24.09
C SER A 1084 -1.29 13.91 -23.99
N PRO A 1085 -1.93 13.40 -25.06
CA PRO A 1085 -2.40 12.01 -25.08
C PRO A 1085 -1.27 11.00 -24.92
N THR A 1086 -0.09 11.30 -25.48
CA THR A 1086 1.08 10.41 -25.48
C THR A 1086 1.89 10.51 -24.19
N PHE A 1087 2.09 11.73 -23.68
CA PHE A 1087 3.02 12.01 -22.59
C PHE A 1087 2.36 12.38 -21.27
N GLY A 1088 1.06 12.64 -21.26
CA GLY A 1088 0.38 13.22 -20.10
C GLY A 1088 0.42 12.33 -18.86
N ARG A 1089 0.37 10.99 -18.99
CA ARG A 1089 0.52 10.07 -17.84
C ARG A 1089 1.90 10.22 -17.20
N ALA A 1090 2.97 10.24 -18.01
CA ALA A 1090 4.33 10.44 -17.52
C ALA A 1090 4.50 11.85 -16.95
N ALA A 1091 3.92 12.87 -17.57
CA ALA A 1091 4.00 14.26 -17.14
C ALA A 1091 3.28 14.50 -15.80
N VAL A 1092 2.07 13.96 -15.61
CA VAL A 1092 1.34 14.01 -14.33
C VAL A 1092 2.18 13.40 -13.22
N ARG A 1093 2.77 12.22 -13.46
CA ARG A 1093 3.67 11.58 -12.50
C ARG A 1093 4.90 12.44 -12.21
N ALA A 1094 5.53 12.97 -13.25
CA ALA A 1094 6.73 13.79 -13.13
C ALA A 1094 6.48 15.12 -12.40
N VAL A 1095 5.35 15.79 -12.62
CA VAL A 1095 4.94 16.99 -11.86
C VAL A 1095 4.82 16.64 -10.38
N ASN A 1096 4.08 15.58 -10.06
CA ASN A 1096 3.88 15.15 -8.67
C ASN A 1096 5.22 14.84 -7.98
N ASP A 1097 6.11 14.10 -8.66
CA ASP A 1097 7.41 13.69 -8.14
C ASP A 1097 8.41 14.86 -8.02
N LEU A 1098 8.37 15.82 -8.94
CA LEU A 1098 9.20 17.02 -8.87
C LEU A 1098 8.77 17.95 -7.73
N GLU A 1099 7.47 18.22 -7.59
CA GLU A 1099 6.94 19.04 -6.50
C GLU A 1099 7.24 18.42 -5.13
N ALA A 1100 7.19 17.09 -5.03
CA ALA A 1100 7.61 16.33 -3.85
C ALA A 1100 9.00 16.69 -3.34
N ARG A 1101 9.93 16.70 -4.29
CA ARG A 1101 11.34 16.86 -4.05
C ARG A 1101 11.70 18.30 -3.79
N LEU A 1102 11.04 19.25 -4.45
CA LEU A 1102 11.20 20.67 -4.18
C LEU A 1102 10.71 21.06 -2.77
N LEU A 1103 9.69 20.38 -2.27
CA LEU A 1103 9.14 20.61 -0.93
C LEU A 1103 9.98 20.00 0.20
N ASP A 1104 10.83 19.00 -0.06
CA ASP A 1104 11.96 18.71 0.84
C ASP A 1104 13.16 18.07 0.09
N PRO A 1105 14.34 18.73 0.08
CA PRO A 1105 15.54 18.26 -0.63
C PRO A 1105 16.14 16.94 -0.12
N ALA A 1106 15.73 16.43 1.05
CA ALA A 1106 16.26 15.22 1.69
C ALA A 1106 15.52 13.92 1.32
N LEU A 1107 14.65 13.94 0.29
CA LEU A 1107 14.16 12.71 -0.34
C LEU A 1107 15.31 12.00 -1.07
N PRO A 1108 15.63 10.73 -0.75
CA PRO A 1108 16.51 9.96 -1.61
C PRO A 1108 15.89 9.81 -3.00
N LEU A 1109 16.71 9.92 -4.05
CA LEU A 1109 16.34 9.60 -5.43
C LEU A 1109 15.85 8.14 -5.44
N ARG A 1110 14.62 7.90 -5.90
CA ARG A 1110 14.12 6.55 -6.19
C ARG A 1110 14.60 6.11 -7.57
#